data_AF-A0AAU1DTM9-F1
#
_entry.id   AF-A0AAU1DTM9-F1
#
_cell.length_a   1.000
_cell.length_b   1.000
_cell.length_c   1.000
_cell.angle_alpha   90.00
_cell.angle_beta   90.00
_cell.angle_gamma   90.00
#
_symmetry.space_group_name_H-M   'P 1'
#
loop_
_entity.id
_entity.type
_entity.pdbx_description
1 polymer ?
#
loop_
_entity_poly.entity_id
_entity_poly.type
_entity_poly.pdbx_seq_one_letter_code
_entity_poly.pdbx_strand_id
1 'polypeptide(L)'
;MRRRTALRVVSAAVGGAVVPLSFAPAPASARGRAGLQSPSARWDFDERTGAVTREAVSGSADPVDYVFNDARYKPGSDPVRRRGVLGRALYFDGYSTTVTAEGPGKLDVTGGMTIDVWIAPYAYEHGIDGKPQALVNQHDPDARTGFLLGLRRFGQIVFQLGFGTDLIEVKGAPDQPATKHRWTHVAATYDPANHQLRLYRDGLLIGTATTPGQTPVPAPDESLLIGKHNRSTLLNGEFHANMYMGLMDSLVIRPGTLDDATARKEHASKIAALPGHRVPHPDLDPDRASYDGDRHRPQFHMLPPWHWMNEPHAPVYFKGKYHIFYQHDPLGPFWGQIHWGHAVSTDMVHWRDLPIALAPAADSAGPDGCWSGSACVDGDRGPVLFFTGGDDRLPYRQRTGLAVSTYQADRDTDLPTWTMRSKPVTEAPANLPAGPGTAWAENFRDPFVWEEDGVWYQLVGSGIVDYEGTQITHKHGGTALLYTARRPEGPWTYQGPLHWNDLVTVPEPGEVWELPVLLPLPGPQGRRTGKHILLICPWWEGFNPNAVKHTYYWIGTFDKRGHRFVPEHEEPREFDFGEHFTGPSGFVTPDGRSVLFSITQDRRTEQQHAQSGWAHNAGMPVSVSLRTDGTLGVEPVAEAAGLRGKKLAHIRHASVEEANRRLAGVSGDLLDISAVIEPRGARTITLAVRACADGTEETLLSYDTAEHRFQIDRSRSSLDPDVRKGVHGGSVELDGGRLTLRVLLDRSMLEAYVNVSNSLTSRVYPTREDATGLALTSEGGSARVTSLDVWRMNGSYDTSVAPAAYDPPRPADVDALPNHNFATGDLTGWTVVSGTTFSDANVTTRADWGWGGPFYQAETAEDAAGHHVWGVNPDAGGDDATGVLRSAAVVLGGDGVIDLLVSGGNDPDRLYAAVVRADDGKVLAKATGRGAEQYRRVVFDLSAHIGDRIYVEIVDRATGGWGHINVDDVNVPVRRP
;
A
#
# COMPACT_ATOMS: atom_id res chain seq x y z
N MET A 1 3.39 -49.34 25.71
CA MET A 1 2.38 -50.37 25.35
C MET A 1 1.65 -49.89 24.10
N ARG A 2 2.05 -50.35 22.90
CA ARG A 2 1.28 -51.32 22.07
C ARG A 2 -0.24 -51.05 22.03
N ARG A 3 -0.72 -50.41 20.95
CA ARG A 3 -1.40 -51.09 19.81
C ARG A 3 -1.74 -50.09 18.69
N ARG A 4 -1.17 -50.37 17.52
CA ARG A 4 -1.67 -49.98 16.19
C ARG A 4 -2.93 -50.80 15.88
N THR A 5 -3.90 -50.23 15.15
CA THR A 5 -4.50 -50.93 14.00
C THR A 5 -5.00 -49.93 12.96
N ALA A 6 -4.55 -50.16 11.73
CA ALA A 6 -4.99 -49.51 10.49
C ALA A 6 -6.20 -50.27 9.90
N LEU A 7 -6.55 -49.89 8.65
CA LEU A 7 -7.54 -50.44 7.69
C LEU A 7 -8.86 -49.65 7.65
N ARG A 8 -9.48 -49.35 6.49
CA ARG A 8 -9.21 -49.68 5.08
C ARG A 8 -10.06 -48.74 4.21
N VAL A 9 -9.53 -48.41 3.04
CA VAL A 9 -10.29 -47.92 1.88
C VAL A 9 -11.21 -49.03 1.39
N VAL A 10 -12.50 -48.71 1.20
CA VAL A 10 -13.40 -49.45 0.29
C VAL A 10 -14.21 -48.42 -0.50
N SER A 11 -13.92 -48.37 -1.79
CA SER A 11 -14.78 -47.82 -2.83
C SER A 11 -16.08 -48.62 -2.90
N ALA A 12 -17.22 -47.93 -2.86
CA ALA A 12 -18.49 -48.45 -3.32
C ALA A 12 -19.26 -47.33 -4.01
N ALA A 13 -19.24 -47.34 -5.34
CA ALA A 13 -20.19 -46.63 -6.16
C ALA A 13 -21.57 -47.29 -6.00
N VAL A 14 -22.55 -46.52 -5.55
CA VAL A 14 -23.97 -46.83 -5.76
C VAL A 14 -24.65 -45.52 -6.14
N GLY A 15 -25.08 -45.45 -7.40
CA GLY A 15 -25.94 -44.38 -7.88
C GLY A 15 -27.28 -44.41 -7.16
N GLY A 16 -27.66 -43.26 -6.62
CA GLY A 16 -28.99 -42.98 -6.12
C GLY A 16 -29.31 -41.54 -6.51
N ALA A 17 -30.24 -41.37 -7.46
CA ALA A 17 -30.77 -40.08 -7.85
C ALA A 17 -31.36 -39.38 -6.62
N VAL A 18 -30.70 -38.31 -6.15
CA VAL A 18 -31.27 -37.40 -5.17
C VAL A 18 -32.02 -36.33 -5.95
N VAL A 19 -33.33 -36.47 -5.96
CA VAL A 19 -34.29 -35.44 -6.39
C VAL A 19 -33.95 -34.13 -5.66
N PRO A 20 -33.76 -32.98 -6.33
CA PRO A 20 -33.62 -31.72 -5.64
C PRO A 20 -34.98 -31.39 -4.99
N LEU A 21 -35.02 -31.41 -3.65
CA LEU A 21 -36.11 -30.80 -2.90
C LEU A 21 -36.05 -29.29 -3.16
N SER A 22 -36.81 -28.84 -4.16
CA SER A 22 -37.14 -27.43 -4.35
C SER A 22 -37.96 -26.97 -3.15
N PHE A 23 -37.35 -26.23 -2.23
CA PHE A 23 -38.12 -25.42 -1.29
C PHE A 23 -38.65 -24.20 -2.06
N ALA A 24 -39.85 -24.34 -2.63
CA ALA A 24 -40.65 -23.19 -3.01
C ALA A 24 -41.03 -22.43 -1.72
N PRO A 25 -40.88 -21.10 -1.67
CA PRO A 25 -41.37 -20.33 -0.54
C PRO A 25 -42.91 -20.39 -0.54
N ALA A 26 -43.49 -20.86 0.56
CA ALA A 26 -44.94 -20.82 0.75
C ALA A 26 -45.41 -19.34 0.82
N PRO A 27 -46.56 -18.99 0.20
CA PRO A 27 -47.08 -17.63 0.28
C PRO A 27 -47.59 -17.38 1.70
N ALA A 28 -46.98 -16.42 2.40
CA ALA A 28 -47.46 -15.99 3.71
C ALA A 28 -48.85 -15.33 3.55
N SER A 29 -49.86 -15.96 4.16
CA SER A 29 -51.22 -15.44 4.21
C SER A 29 -51.28 -14.11 4.96
N ALA A 30 -51.84 -13.10 4.30
CA ALA A 30 -52.10 -11.78 4.84
C ALA A 30 -53.03 -11.82 6.07
N ARG A 31 -52.53 -11.41 7.23
CA ARG A 31 -53.33 -10.85 8.32
C ARG A 31 -52.59 -9.69 9.00
N GLY A 32 -53.07 -8.47 8.73
CA GLY A 32 -53.00 -7.29 9.59
C GLY A 32 -51.63 -6.83 10.11
N ARG A 33 -50.83 -6.17 9.26
CA ARG A 33 -49.81 -5.21 9.72
C ARG A 33 -50.27 -3.80 9.32
N ALA A 34 -50.33 -2.91 10.31
CA ALA A 34 -50.46 -1.47 10.05
C ALA A 34 -49.30 -1.02 9.14
N GLY A 35 -49.63 -0.20 8.14
CA GLY A 35 -48.87 0.04 6.91
C GLY A 35 -47.38 0.35 7.07
N LEU A 36 -46.54 -0.54 6.57
CA LEU A 36 -45.23 -0.20 6.05
C LEU A 36 -45.41 -0.03 4.54
N GLN A 37 -45.08 1.15 4.00
CA GLN A 37 -45.13 1.40 2.57
C GLN A 37 -44.09 0.53 1.85
N SER A 38 -44.40 0.07 0.64
CA SER A 38 -43.48 -0.72 -0.17
C SER A 38 -42.17 0.05 -0.42
N PRO A 39 -40.99 -0.59 -0.34
CA PRO A 39 -39.73 0.07 -0.66
C PRO A 39 -39.69 0.62 -2.09
N SER A 40 -39.01 1.74 -2.27
CA SER A 40 -38.66 2.27 -3.59
C SER A 40 -37.43 1.56 -4.17
N ALA A 41 -36.49 1.17 -3.30
CA ALA A 41 -35.34 0.36 -3.65
C ALA A 41 -34.87 -0.48 -2.46
N ARG A 42 -34.30 -1.66 -2.73
CA ARG A 42 -33.78 -2.57 -1.69
C ARG A 42 -32.65 -3.45 -2.20
N TRP A 43 -31.53 -3.47 -1.47
CA TRP A 43 -30.42 -4.41 -1.66
C TRP A 43 -30.25 -5.26 -0.40
N ASP A 44 -30.43 -6.56 -0.56
CA ASP A 44 -30.24 -7.53 0.53
C ASP A 44 -28.78 -8.01 0.61
N PHE A 45 -28.01 -7.88 -0.47
CA PHE A 45 -26.61 -8.34 -0.56
C PHE A 45 -26.40 -9.84 -0.23
N ASP A 46 -27.44 -10.67 -0.40
CA ASP A 46 -27.45 -12.09 -0.02
C ASP A 46 -26.86 -13.02 -1.11
N GLU A 47 -26.27 -12.47 -2.16
CA GLU A 47 -25.62 -13.26 -3.21
C GLU A 47 -24.45 -14.09 -2.66
N ARG A 48 -24.25 -15.27 -3.27
CA ARG A 48 -23.16 -16.18 -2.87
C ARG A 48 -21.85 -15.94 -3.64
N THR A 49 -21.97 -15.54 -4.90
CA THR A 49 -20.91 -15.43 -5.91
C THR A 49 -21.34 -14.41 -6.96
N GLY A 50 -20.39 -13.94 -7.77
CA GLY A 50 -20.58 -13.04 -8.90
C GLY A 50 -20.37 -11.56 -8.57
N ALA A 51 -20.08 -10.79 -9.62
CA ALA A 51 -19.83 -9.35 -9.59
C ALA A 51 -21.10 -8.49 -9.74
N VAL A 52 -22.23 -8.97 -9.25
CA VAL A 52 -23.51 -8.24 -9.27
C VAL A 52 -24.24 -8.38 -7.95
N THR A 53 -25.06 -7.38 -7.63
CA THR A 53 -26.03 -7.42 -6.52
C THR A 53 -27.42 -7.12 -7.08
N ARG A 54 -28.44 -7.85 -6.61
CA ARG A 54 -29.81 -7.67 -7.09
C ARG A 54 -30.53 -6.58 -6.31
N GLU A 55 -31.09 -5.62 -7.03
CA GLU A 55 -32.07 -4.68 -6.47
C GLU A 55 -33.45 -5.37 -6.47
N ALA A 56 -34.02 -5.56 -5.28
CA ALA A 56 -35.16 -6.46 -5.08
C ALA A 56 -36.51 -5.90 -5.56
N VAL A 57 -36.64 -4.59 -5.79
CA VAL A 57 -37.89 -3.94 -6.20
C VAL A 57 -38.07 -3.99 -7.72
N SER A 58 -37.09 -3.48 -8.46
CA SER A 58 -37.03 -3.46 -9.94
C SER A 58 -36.57 -4.80 -10.52
N GLY A 59 -35.81 -5.58 -9.76
CA GLY A 59 -35.17 -6.80 -10.23
C GLY A 59 -33.87 -6.58 -11.01
N SER A 60 -33.35 -5.34 -11.04
CA SER A 60 -32.08 -4.99 -11.67
C SER A 60 -30.92 -5.81 -11.10
N ALA A 61 -29.95 -6.11 -11.97
CA ALA A 61 -28.68 -6.72 -11.59
C ALA A 61 -27.63 -5.62 -11.63
N ASP A 62 -27.44 -4.95 -10.49
CA ASP A 62 -26.54 -3.81 -10.40
C ASP A 62 -25.09 -4.32 -10.30
N PRO A 63 -24.14 -3.81 -11.11
CA PRO A 63 -22.76 -4.23 -11.08
C PRO A 63 -22.09 -3.86 -9.75
N VAL A 64 -21.26 -4.77 -9.26
CA VAL A 64 -20.36 -4.54 -8.13
C VAL A 64 -18.96 -4.35 -8.70
N ASP A 65 -18.49 -3.11 -8.74
CA ASP A 65 -17.09 -2.81 -9.06
C ASP A 65 -16.21 -3.41 -7.97
N TYR A 66 -15.12 -4.06 -8.38
CA TYR A 66 -14.13 -4.66 -7.49
C TYR A 66 -12.86 -4.89 -8.29
N VAL A 67 -11.70 -4.56 -7.72
CA VAL A 67 -10.44 -4.57 -8.47
C VAL A 67 -10.08 -5.94 -9.05
N PHE A 68 -10.52 -7.05 -8.43
CA PHE A 68 -10.19 -8.39 -8.88
C PHE A 68 -11.26 -9.05 -9.74
N ASN A 69 -12.30 -8.30 -10.15
CA ASN A 69 -13.17 -8.74 -11.23
C ASN A 69 -12.36 -8.96 -12.52
N ASP A 70 -11.39 -8.08 -12.77
CA ASP A 70 -10.41 -8.17 -13.88
C ASP A 70 -8.98 -8.01 -13.32
N ALA A 71 -8.51 -9.05 -12.63
CA ALA A 71 -7.25 -9.00 -11.88
C ALA A 71 -6.01 -9.09 -12.80
N ARG A 72 -5.05 -8.16 -12.64
CA ARG A 72 -3.79 -8.13 -13.43
C ARG A 72 -2.76 -9.18 -12.97
N TYR A 73 -2.56 -9.34 -11.66
CA TYR A 73 -1.41 -10.10 -11.12
C TYR A 73 -1.76 -11.48 -10.56
N LYS A 74 -3.06 -11.75 -10.41
CA LYS A 74 -3.64 -12.98 -9.87
C LYS A 74 -4.84 -13.41 -10.70
N PRO A 75 -5.41 -14.62 -10.50
CA PRO A 75 -6.66 -14.99 -11.14
C PRO A 75 -7.81 -14.09 -10.67
N GLY A 76 -8.76 -13.82 -11.56
CA GLY A 76 -9.98 -13.08 -11.23
C GLY A 76 -10.78 -13.77 -10.11
N SER A 77 -11.44 -12.97 -9.27
CA SER A 77 -12.23 -13.45 -8.14
C SER A 77 -13.39 -12.53 -7.82
N ASP A 78 -14.50 -13.12 -7.38
CA ASP A 78 -15.71 -12.38 -7.02
C ASP A 78 -15.48 -11.40 -5.84
N PRO A 79 -16.29 -10.32 -5.76
CA PRO A 79 -16.34 -9.47 -4.58
C PRO A 79 -16.66 -10.25 -3.31
N VAL A 80 -16.08 -9.83 -2.19
CA VAL A 80 -16.12 -10.58 -0.95
C VAL A 80 -17.52 -10.52 -0.31
N ARG A 81 -18.12 -11.70 -0.09
CA ARG A 81 -19.40 -11.86 0.62
C ARG A 81 -19.17 -12.57 1.96
N ARG A 82 -19.61 -11.96 3.06
CA ARG A 82 -19.48 -12.51 4.43
C ARG A 82 -20.84 -12.73 5.06
N ARG A 83 -20.87 -13.29 6.28
CA ARG A 83 -22.10 -13.46 7.05
C ARG A 83 -22.69 -12.09 7.41
N GLY A 84 -23.94 -11.86 6.99
CA GLY A 84 -24.70 -10.65 7.30
C GLY A 84 -25.45 -10.74 8.62
N VAL A 85 -26.19 -9.69 8.94
CA VAL A 85 -27.27 -9.70 9.94
C VAL A 85 -28.39 -10.64 9.46
N LEU A 86 -28.71 -10.60 8.16
CA LEU A 86 -29.68 -11.45 7.48
C LEU A 86 -28.99 -12.16 6.31
N GLY A 87 -28.68 -13.45 6.45
CA GLY A 87 -28.02 -14.19 5.36
C GLY A 87 -26.56 -13.73 5.18
N ARG A 88 -26.26 -13.10 4.04
CA ARG A 88 -24.94 -12.55 3.68
C ARG A 88 -24.94 -11.03 3.60
N ALA A 89 -23.74 -10.47 3.60
CA ALA A 89 -23.46 -9.05 3.43
C ALA A 89 -22.36 -8.88 2.38
N LEU A 90 -22.36 -7.72 1.72
CA LEU A 90 -21.26 -7.30 0.86
C LEU A 90 -20.19 -6.62 1.72
N TYR A 91 -18.94 -7.03 1.56
CA TYR A 91 -17.78 -6.40 2.18
C TYR A 91 -17.22 -5.32 1.26
N PHE A 92 -17.20 -4.09 1.77
CA PHE A 92 -16.58 -2.95 1.10
C PHE A 92 -15.15 -2.81 1.61
N ASP A 93 -14.18 -2.88 0.71
CA ASP A 93 -12.75 -2.84 1.03
C ASP A 93 -12.21 -1.43 1.31
N GLY A 94 -12.99 -0.38 1.07
CA GLY A 94 -12.55 1.00 1.31
C GLY A 94 -11.87 1.70 0.13
N TYR A 95 -11.65 1.02 -1.01
CA TYR A 95 -11.11 1.69 -2.20
C TYR A 95 -11.64 1.20 -3.55
N SER A 96 -12.06 -0.07 -3.67
CA SER A 96 -12.41 -0.66 -4.97
C SER A 96 -13.80 -1.27 -5.03
N THR A 97 -14.40 -1.61 -3.89
CA THR A 97 -15.74 -2.22 -3.88
C THR A 97 -16.84 -1.17 -3.91
N THR A 98 -17.59 -1.06 -5.00
CA THR A 98 -18.73 -0.12 -5.10
C THR A 98 -19.90 -0.72 -5.87
N VAL A 99 -21.09 -0.16 -5.70
CA VAL A 99 -22.26 -0.52 -6.52
C VAL A 99 -22.81 0.73 -7.18
N THR A 100 -23.01 0.65 -8.49
CA THR A 100 -23.75 1.65 -9.27
C THR A 100 -25.14 1.10 -9.55
N ALA A 101 -26.17 1.68 -8.96
CA ALA A 101 -27.53 1.19 -9.13
C ALA A 101 -28.14 1.64 -10.46
N GLU A 102 -28.60 0.68 -11.27
CA GLU A 102 -29.15 0.93 -12.61
C GLU A 102 -30.68 0.97 -12.59
N GLY A 103 -31.31 0.10 -11.80
CA GLY A 103 -32.76 -0.13 -11.79
C GLY A 103 -33.64 0.98 -11.20
N PRO A 104 -33.36 1.54 -10.00
CA PRO A 104 -34.30 2.41 -9.31
C PRO A 104 -34.42 3.81 -9.92
N GLY A 105 -33.54 4.18 -10.86
CA GLY A 105 -33.52 5.50 -11.46
C GLY A 105 -33.33 6.61 -10.42
N LYS A 106 -34.10 7.69 -10.55
CA LYS A 106 -34.07 8.84 -9.62
C LYS A 106 -35.13 8.64 -8.55
N LEU A 107 -34.70 8.62 -7.29
CA LEU A 107 -35.62 8.38 -6.18
C LEU A 107 -36.39 9.64 -5.81
N ASP A 108 -37.70 9.50 -5.60
CA ASP A 108 -38.55 10.59 -5.12
C ASP A 108 -38.26 10.87 -3.64
N VAL A 109 -37.76 12.08 -3.38
CA VAL A 109 -37.44 12.59 -2.03
C VAL A 109 -38.49 13.58 -1.50
N THR A 110 -39.53 13.88 -2.28
CA THR A 110 -40.42 15.03 -2.05
C THR A 110 -41.50 14.77 -0.98
N GLY A 111 -42.06 13.55 -0.93
CA GLY A 111 -43.16 13.16 -0.04
C GLY A 111 -42.75 12.67 1.36
N GLY A 112 -41.50 12.90 1.76
CA GLY A 112 -40.88 12.26 2.92
C GLY A 112 -40.22 10.93 2.54
N MET A 113 -39.05 10.68 3.10
CA MET A 113 -38.20 9.53 2.77
C MET A 113 -37.60 8.93 4.04
N THR A 114 -37.40 7.61 4.03
CA THR A 114 -36.59 6.91 5.01
C THR A 114 -35.59 5.99 4.34
N ILE A 115 -34.31 6.12 4.71
CA ILE A 115 -33.22 5.21 4.37
C ILE A 115 -32.92 4.38 5.62
N ASP A 116 -32.75 3.08 5.44
CA ASP A 116 -32.58 2.11 6.51
C ASP A 116 -31.53 1.07 6.10
N VAL A 117 -30.52 0.82 6.94
CA VAL A 117 -29.39 -0.05 6.60
C VAL A 117 -28.70 -0.64 7.83
N TRP A 118 -28.14 -1.84 7.70
CA TRP A 118 -27.20 -2.40 8.65
C TRP A 118 -25.77 -2.21 8.15
N ILE A 119 -24.91 -1.67 9.02
CA ILE A 119 -23.49 -1.46 8.73
C ILE A 119 -22.62 -2.02 9.85
N ALA A 120 -21.45 -2.53 9.52
CA ALA A 120 -20.40 -2.87 10.48
C ALA A 120 -19.07 -2.28 9.98
N PRO A 121 -18.72 -1.04 10.38
CA PRO A 121 -17.49 -0.40 9.90
C PRO A 121 -16.25 -1.14 10.41
N TYR A 122 -15.23 -1.26 9.56
CA TYR A 122 -13.91 -1.73 9.95
C TYR A 122 -13.03 -0.57 10.43
N ALA A 123 -12.92 0.46 9.58
CA ALA A 123 -12.21 1.70 9.86
C ALA A 123 -13.07 2.90 9.46
N TYR A 124 -12.69 4.08 9.93
CA TYR A 124 -13.26 5.35 9.49
C TYR A 124 -12.17 6.12 8.79
N GLU A 125 -12.50 6.83 7.71
CA GLU A 125 -11.59 7.77 7.04
C GLU A 125 -11.34 9.04 7.87
N HIS A 126 -10.23 9.71 7.59
CA HIS A 126 -9.85 11.02 8.13
C HIS A 126 -10.85 12.14 7.74
N GLY A 127 -11.76 11.91 6.78
CA GLY A 127 -12.70 12.91 6.29
C GLY A 127 -12.04 13.89 5.33
N ILE A 128 -11.30 13.34 4.35
CA ILE A 128 -10.56 14.08 3.33
C ILE A 128 -11.50 15.06 2.61
N ASP A 129 -11.03 16.30 2.41
CA ASP A 129 -11.80 17.47 1.93
C ASP A 129 -13.09 17.79 2.71
N GLY A 130 -13.19 17.32 3.96
CA GLY A 130 -14.38 17.52 4.79
C GLY A 130 -15.61 16.75 4.30
N LYS A 131 -15.44 15.78 3.39
CA LYS A 131 -16.51 14.95 2.83
C LYS A 131 -16.77 13.71 3.71
N PRO A 132 -18.00 13.21 3.78
CA PRO A 132 -18.31 11.96 4.47
C PRO A 132 -17.96 10.74 3.61
N GLN A 133 -17.60 9.63 4.24
CA GLN A 133 -17.62 8.31 3.62
C GLN A 133 -19.06 7.95 3.28
N ALA A 134 -19.38 7.76 2.00
CA ALA A 134 -20.75 7.50 1.60
C ALA A 134 -21.14 6.03 1.80
N LEU A 135 -22.26 5.80 2.49
CA LEU A 135 -22.93 4.50 2.51
C LEU A 135 -23.85 4.38 1.29
N VAL A 136 -24.64 5.42 1.04
CA VAL A 136 -25.45 5.57 -0.17
C VAL A 136 -25.53 7.05 -0.54
N ASN A 137 -25.37 7.36 -1.83
CA ASN A 137 -25.27 8.72 -2.35
C ASN A 137 -26.02 8.85 -3.68
N GLN A 138 -26.91 9.85 -3.77
CA GLN A 138 -27.47 10.38 -5.00
C GLN A 138 -27.69 11.89 -4.83
N HIS A 139 -26.63 12.65 -4.56
CA HIS A 139 -26.70 14.11 -4.36
C HIS A 139 -25.87 14.90 -5.37
N ASP A 140 -26.28 16.12 -5.67
CA ASP A 140 -25.39 17.12 -6.27
C ASP A 140 -25.13 18.18 -5.18
N PRO A 141 -23.93 18.21 -4.58
CA PRO A 141 -23.63 19.18 -3.53
C PRO A 141 -23.56 20.62 -4.04
N ASP A 142 -23.21 20.83 -5.31
CA ASP A 142 -23.08 22.17 -5.91
C ASP A 142 -24.45 22.74 -6.27
N ALA A 143 -25.31 21.92 -6.89
CA ALA A 143 -26.71 22.26 -7.13
C ALA A 143 -27.58 22.14 -5.85
N ARG A 144 -27.01 21.61 -4.76
CA ARG A 144 -27.69 21.39 -3.47
C ARG A 144 -28.96 20.56 -3.63
N THR A 145 -28.89 19.47 -4.40
CA THR A 145 -30.01 18.55 -4.67
C THR A 145 -29.67 17.12 -4.24
N GLY A 146 -30.69 16.26 -4.10
CA GLY A 146 -30.55 14.85 -3.79
C GLY A 146 -30.17 14.56 -2.34
N PHE A 147 -29.58 13.39 -2.06
CA PHE A 147 -29.31 12.96 -0.68
C PHE A 147 -28.02 12.14 -0.52
N LEU A 148 -27.49 12.12 0.70
CA LEU A 148 -26.36 11.27 1.10
C LEU A 148 -26.57 10.76 2.52
N LEU A 149 -26.39 9.46 2.75
CA LEU A 149 -26.20 8.86 4.07
C LEU A 149 -24.75 8.36 4.18
N GLY A 150 -24.05 8.72 5.26
CA GLY A 150 -22.63 8.46 5.37
C GLY A 150 -22.07 8.48 6.79
N LEU A 151 -20.75 8.29 6.88
CA LEU A 151 -19.97 8.39 8.10
C LEU A 151 -18.95 9.53 7.97
N ARG A 152 -18.81 10.34 9.01
CA ARG A 152 -17.68 11.25 9.21
C ARG A 152 -16.66 10.60 10.15
N ARG A 153 -15.58 11.35 10.41
CA ARG A 153 -14.52 10.99 11.36
C ARG A 153 -15.09 10.33 12.62
N PHE A 154 -14.40 9.28 13.07
CA PHE A 154 -14.73 8.55 14.28
C PHE A 154 -16.12 7.90 14.29
N GLY A 155 -16.72 7.67 13.12
CA GLY A 155 -17.98 6.95 12.96
C GLY A 155 -19.23 7.80 13.20
N GLN A 156 -19.12 9.13 13.19
CA GLN A 156 -20.27 10.01 13.32
C GLN A 156 -21.19 9.84 12.10
N ILE A 157 -22.41 9.36 12.32
CA ILE A 157 -23.40 9.14 11.27
C ILE A 157 -23.93 10.50 10.80
N VAL A 158 -24.02 10.70 9.48
CA VAL A 158 -24.58 11.92 8.87
C VAL A 158 -25.59 11.62 7.78
N PHE A 159 -26.58 12.49 7.64
CA PHE A 159 -27.53 12.48 6.54
C PHE A 159 -27.67 13.89 5.96
N GLN A 160 -27.55 13.99 4.64
CA GLN A 160 -27.67 15.22 3.88
C GLN A 160 -28.87 15.14 2.94
N LEU A 161 -29.59 16.26 2.81
CA LEU A 161 -30.70 16.40 1.87
C LEU A 161 -30.70 17.79 1.25
N GLY A 162 -30.81 17.82 -0.08
CA GLY A 162 -30.78 19.02 -0.90
C GLY A 162 -32.17 19.59 -1.22
N PHE A 163 -32.29 20.90 -1.16
CA PHE A 163 -33.51 21.69 -1.42
C PHE A 163 -33.35 22.65 -2.62
N GLY A 164 -32.29 22.51 -3.41
CA GLY A 164 -31.93 23.37 -4.54
C GLY A 164 -31.30 24.70 -4.11
N THR A 165 -31.74 25.28 -3.00
CA THR A 165 -31.09 26.45 -2.37
C THR A 165 -30.21 26.09 -1.19
N ASP A 166 -30.53 25.00 -0.48
CA ASP A 166 -29.87 24.62 0.77
C ASP A 166 -29.52 23.13 0.73
N LEU A 167 -28.35 22.79 1.25
CA LEU A 167 -27.98 21.41 1.55
C LEU A 167 -27.98 21.26 3.07
N ILE A 168 -29.01 20.62 3.62
CA ILE A 168 -29.16 20.45 5.07
C ILE A 168 -28.48 19.17 5.50
N GLU A 169 -27.56 19.27 6.46
CA GLU A 169 -26.91 18.13 7.08
C GLU A 169 -27.38 17.95 8.53
N VAL A 170 -27.84 16.75 8.86
CA VAL A 170 -28.01 16.30 10.24
C VAL A 170 -26.85 15.41 10.64
N LYS A 171 -26.30 15.65 11.84
CA LYS A 171 -25.20 14.88 12.42
C LYS A 171 -25.69 14.14 13.66
N GLY A 172 -25.31 12.87 13.77
CA GLY A 172 -25.43 12.12 15.01
C GLY A 172 -24.58 12.73 16.13
N ALA A 173 -25.00 12.55 17.37
CA ALA A 173 -24.22 12.94 18.54
C ALA A 173 -22.83 12.26 18.52
N PRO A 174 -21.71 12.99 18.77
CA PRO A 174 -20.36 12.43 18.69
C PRO A 174 -20.09 11.26 19.65
N ASP A 175 -20.78 11.21 20.79
CA ASP A 175 -20.73 10.13 21.78
C ASP A 175 -21.57 8.90 21.38
N GLN A 176 -22.25 8.97 20.24
CA GLN A 176 -23.07 7.89 19.69
C GLN A 176 -22.65 7.47 18.27
N PRO A 177 -21.37 7.09 18.04
CA PRO A 177 -20.89 6.70 16.73
C PRO A 177 -21.44 5.33 16.28
N ALA A 178 -21.32 5.05 14.99
CA ALA A 178 -21.36 3.69 14.45
C ALA A 178 -20.05 2.99 14.83
N THR A 179 -20.09 2.07 15.79
CA THR A 179 -18.87 1.49 16.40
C THR A 179 -18.18 0.47 15.49
N LYS A 180 -16.85 0.56 15.32
CA LYS A 180 -16.05 -0.44 14.62
C LYS A 180 -16.31 -1.86 15.14
N HIS A 181 -16.27 -2.86 14.25
CA HIS A 181 -16.46 -4.28 14.58
C HIS A 181 -17.80 -4.63 15.25
N ARG A 182 -18.81 -3.76 15.09
CA ARG A 182 -20.17 -4.00 15.58
C ARG A 182 -21.20 -3.61 14.53
N TRP A 183 -22.14 -4.51 14.28
CA TRP A 183 -23.34 -4.19 13.51
C TRP A 183 -24.14 -3.07 14.18
N THR A 184 -24.40 -2.02 13.41
CA THR A 184 -25.18 -0.85 13.79
C THR A 184 -26.35 -0.72 12.83
N HIS A 185 -27.55 -0.59 13.37
CA HIS A 185 -28.74 -0.31 12.57
C HIS A 185 -28.90 1.20 12.42
N VAL A 186 -28.83 1.72 11.20
CA VAL A 186 -28.94 3.14 10.90
C VAL A 186 -30.25 3.41 10.16
N ALA A 187 -31.00 4.40 10.62
CA ALA A 187 -32.13 4.92 9.86
C ALA A 187 -32.08 6.45 9.79
N ALA A 188 -32.28 7.00 8.59
CA ALA A 188 -32.30 8.43 8.31
C ALA A 188 -33.62 8.79 7.65
N THR A 189 -34.26 9.88 8.10
CA THR A 189 -35.58 10.25 7.58
C THR A 189 -35.74 11.75 7.39
N TYR A 190 -36.50 12.13 6.36
CA TYR A 190 -37.03 13.46 6.15
C TYR A 190 -38.53 13.49 6.47
N ASP A 191 -38.90 14.37 7.40
CA ASP A 191 -40.28 14.65 7.79
C ASP A 191 -40.73 16.01 7.24
N PRO A 192 -41.46 16.04 6.12
CA PRO A 192 -41.95 17.29 5.53
C PRO A 192 -43.02 17.98 6.39
N ALA A 193 -43.77 17.24 7.23
CA ALA A 193 -44.84 17.82 8.04
C ALA A 193 -44.29 18.66 9.21
N ASN A 194 -43.14 18.25 9.75
CA ASN A 194 -42.49 18.93 10.86
C ASN A 194 -41.24 19.73 10.43
N HIS A 195 -40.91 19.76 9.13
CA HIS A 195 -39.71 20.37 8.59
C HIS A 195 -38.42 19.88 9.28
N GLN A 196 -38.23 18.56 9.35
CA GLN A 196 -37.10 17.97 10.07
C GLN A 196 -36.40 16.85 9.30
N LEU A 197 -35.07 16.81 9.42
CA LEU A 197 -34.28 15.59 9.23
C LEU A 197 -34.06 14.93 10.59
N ARG A 198 -34.11 13.60 10.64
CA ARG A 198 -33.85 12.83 11.87
C ARG A 198 -32.93 11.65 11.56
N LEU A 199 -32.01 11.38 12.50
CA LEU A 199 -31.09 10.25 12.46
C LEU A 199 -31.33 9.32 13.64
N TYR A 200 -31.34 8.02 13.37
CA TYR A 200 -31.51 6.97 14.37
C TYR A 200 -30.36 5.97 14.30
N ARG A 201 -29.89 5.55 15.49
CA ARG A 201 -28.95 4.45 15.69
C ARG A 201 -29.56 3.43 16.62
N ASP A 202 -29.65 2.17 16.19
CA ASP A 202 -30.27 1.09 16.96
C ASP A 202 -31.69 1.46 17.44
N GLY A 203 -32.43 2.20 16.62
CA GLY A 203 -33.78 2.69 16.90
C GLY A 203 -33.87 3.88 17.87
N LEU A 204 -32.74 4.45 18.32
CA LEU A 204 -32.69 5.63 19.18
C LEU A 204 -32.35 6.88 18.37
N LEU A 205 -33.04 7.99 18.63
CA LEU A 205 -32.78 9.28 17.99
C LEU A 205 -31.41 9.80 18.43
N ILE A 206 -30.55 10.11 17.47
CA ILE A 206 -29.18 10.58 17.70
C ILE A 206 -28.90 11.97 17.12
N GLY A 207 -29.79 12.49 16.28
CA GLY A 207 -29.62 13.81 15.67
C GLY A 207 -30.88 14.30 14.99
N THR A 208 -31.06 15.62 14.97
CA THR A 208 -32.13 16.32 14.26
C THR A 208 -31.61 17.60 13.61
N ALA A 209 -32.14 17.97 12.46
CA ALA A 209 -31.90 19.28 11.84
C ALA A 209 -33.21 19.85 11.30
N THR A 210 -33.39 21.16 11.40
CA THR A 210 -34.54 21.86 10.79
C THR A 210 -34.31 22.03 9.30
N THR A 211 -35.32 21.71 8.49
CA THR A 211 -35.30 21.91 7.04
C THR A 211 -36.03 23.19 6.65
N PRO A 212 -35.77 23.77 5.46
CA PRO A 212 -36.58 24.87 4.96
C PRO A 212 -38.04 24.42 4.71
N GLY A 213 -38.93 25.40 4.52
CA GLY A 213 -40.33 25.17 4.12
C GLY A 213 -40.51 24.72 2.67
N GLN A 214 -39.42 24.63 1.91
CA GLN A 214 -39.39 24.19 0.52
C GLN A 214 -39.31 22.67 0.42
N THR A 215 -39.69 22.13 -0.73
CA THR A 215 -39.60 20.70 -1.01
C THR A 215 -38.18 20.32 -1.41
N PRO A 216 -37.64 19.18 -0.94
CA PRO A 216 -36.36 18.68 -1.44
C PRO A 216 -36.39 18.49 -2.95
N VAL A 217 -35.24 18.68 -3.60
CA VAL A 217 -35.10 18.55 -5.05
C VAL A 217 -34.27 17.29 -5.33
N PRO A 218 -34.75 16.31 -6.12
CA PRO A 218 -33.92 15.18 -6.55
C PRO A 218 -32.70 15.65 -7.36
N ALA A 219 -31.63 14.85 -7.41
CA ALA A 219 -30.49 15.10 -8.30
C ALA A 219 -30.71 14.37 -9.64
N PRO A 220 -31.25 15.04 -10.69
CA PRO A 220 -31.75 14.36 -11.90
C PRO A 220 -30.63 13.72 -12.72
N ASP A 221 -29.40 14.20 -12.60
CA ASP A 221 -28.26 13.74 -13.41
C ASP A 221 -27.34 12.75 -12.67
N GLU A 222 -27.51 12.58 -11.36
CA GLU A 222 -26.63 11.75 -10.53
C GLU A 222 -27.06 10.28 -10.41
N SER A 223 -26.15 9.36 -10.68
CA SER A 223 -26.36 7.93 -10.40
C SER A 223 -26.49 7.68 -8.90
N LEU A 224 -27.25 6.66 -8.51
CA LEU A 224 -27.29 6.19 -7.13
C LEU A 224 -26.09 5.26 -6.89
N LEU A 225 -25.18 5.68 -6.02
CA LEU A 225 -23.97 4.94 -5.66
C LEU A 225 -24.10 4.38 -4.24
N ILE A 226 -23.59 3.16 -4.03
CA ILE A 226 -23.48 2.52 -2.72
C ILE A 226 -22.00 2.29 -2.41
N GLY A 227 -21.56 2.73 -1.24
CA GLY A 227 -20.17 2.61 -0.76
C GLY A 227 -19.19 3.66 -1.29
N LYS A 228 -19.64 4.62 -2.14
CA LYS A 228 -18.79 5.65 -2.76
C LYS A 228 -19.45 7.01 -2.83
N HIS A 229 -18.65 8.05 -2.57
CA HIS A 229 -19.03 9.43 -2.82
C HIS A 229 -18.95 9.73 -4.33
N ASN A 230 -20.00 10.28 -4.95
CA ASN A 230 -20.04 10.61 -6.39
C ASN A 230 -19.16 11.81 -6.78
N ARG A 231 -18.52 12.43 -5.79
CA ARG A 231 -17.49 13.50 -5.89
C ARG A 231 -16.29 13.20 -4.98
N SER A 232 -15.90 11.92 -4.91
CA SER A 232 -14.76 11.43 -4.13
C SER A 232 -13.48 12.20 -4.46
N THR A 233 -12.64 12.45 -3.45
CA THR A 233 -11.33 13.06 -3.64
C THR A 233 -10.34 12.07 -4.27
N LEU A 234 -9.60 12.51 -5.29
CA LEU A 234 -8.55 11.72 -5.92
C LEU A 234 -7.25 11.82 -5.09
N LEU A 235 -6.70 10.68 -4.72
CA LEU A 235 -5.46 10.53 -3.98
C LEU A 235 -4.39 9.95 -4.90
N ASN A 236 -3.22 10.58 -4.90
CA ASN A 236 -2.04 10.16 -5.68
C ASN A 236 -2.36 9.86 -7.16
N GLY A 237 -3.33 10.57 -7.75
CA GLY A 237 -3.72 10.42 -9.16
C GLY A 237 -4.49 9.15 -9.52
N GLU A 238 -4.64 8.17 -8.60
CA GLU A 238 -5.25 6.86 -8.89
C GLU A 238 -6.38 6.48 -7.94
N PHE A 239 -6.22 6.71 -6.64
CA PHE A 239 -7.12 6.21 -5.60
C PHE A 239 -8.25 7.19 -5.28
N HIS A 240 -9.39 6.69 -4.81
CA HIS A 240 -10.51 7.53 -4.40
C HIS A 240 -10.74 7.44 -2.90
N ALA A 241 -10.75 8.61 -2.26
CA ALA A 241 -11.19 8.80 -0.89
C ALA A 241 -12.73 8.80 -0.77
N ASN A 242 -13.24 8.93 0.46
CA ASN A 242 -14.66 9.03 0.79
C ASN A 242 -15.48 7.77 0.47
N MET A 243 -14.80 6.64 0.60
CA MET A 243 -15.32 5.29 0.37
C MET A 243 -15.65 4.63 1.71
N TYR A 244 -16.65 3.74 1.70
CA TYR A 244 -16.99 2.95 2.89
C TYR A 244 -16.07 1.74 3.04
N MET A 245 -15.64 1.45 4.27
CA MET A 245 -14.90 0.23 4.61
C MET A 245 -15.62 -0.55 5.71
N GLY A 246 -16.10 -1.75 5.39
CA GLY A 246 -16.83 -2.61 6.31
C GLY A 246 -17.92 -3.43 5.62
N LEU A 247 -18.78 -4.07 6.42
CA LEU A 247 -19.91 -4.84 5.90
C LEU A 247 -21.18 -3.98 5.81
N MET A 248 -21.93 -4.14 4.72
CA MET A 248 -23.27 -3.59 4.56
C MET A 248 -24.29 -4.69 4.28
N ASP A 249 -25.45 -4.60 4.91
CA ASP A 249 -26.56 -5.55 4.78
C ASP A 249 -27.90 -4.80 4.78
N SER A 250 -28.86 -5.30 4.01
CA SER A 250 -30.25 -4.85 3.99
C SER A 250 -30.41 -3.33 3.85
N LEU A 251 -29.86 -2.73 2.79
CA LEU A 251 -30.08 -1.33 2.46
C LEU A 251 -31.49 -1.18 1.84
N VAL A 252 -32.34 -0.39 2.48
CA VAL A 252 -33.73 -0.14 2.07
C VAL A 252 -33.98 1.36 1.98
N ILE A 253 -34.49 1.82 0.84
CA ILE A 253 -34.98 3.19 0.67
C ILE A 253 -36.47 3.13 0.42
N ARG A 254 -37.25 3.87 1.21
CA ARG A 254 -38.71 3.84 1.16
C ARG A 254 -39.34 5.22 1.33
N PRO A 255 -40.54 5.45 0.78
CA PRO A 255 -41.28 6.66 1.07
C PRO A 255 -41.76 6.67 2.53
N GLY A 256 -42.09 7.87 3.01
CA GLY A 256 -42.65 8.11 4.33
C GLY A 256 -41.62 8.46 5.40
N THR A 257 -42.14 8.89 6.54
CA THR A 257 -41.37 9.43 7.67
C THR A 257 -41.19 8.39 8.77
N LEU A 258 -40.20 8.60 9.62
CA LEU A 258 -39.96 7.78 10.81
C LEU A 258 -40.00 8.64 12.07
N ASP A 259 -40.93 8.35 12.98
CA ASP A 259 -40.94 8.96 14.32
C ASP A 259 -40.22 8.07 15.35
N ASP A 260 -39.99 8.61 16.55
CA ASP A 260 -39.18 7.94 17.58
C ASP A 260 -39.80 6.62 18.06
N ALA A 261 -41.13 6.54 18.14
CA ALA A 261 -41.83 5.34 18.59
C ALA A 261 -41.73 4.23 17.54
N THR A 262 -41.89 4.61 16.26
CA THR A 262 -41.81 3.70 15.13
C THR A 262 -40.38 3.23 14.90
N ALA A 263 -39.37 4.11 15.00
CA ALA A 263 -37.96 3.74 14.91
C ALA A 263 -37.57 2.66 15.93
N ARG A 264 -37.96 2.85 17.20
CA ARG A 264 -37.73 1.87 18.26
C ARG A 264 -38.42 0.54 17.98
N LYS A 265 -39.68 0.60 17.54
CA LYS A 265 -40.48 -0.59 17.23
C LYS A 265 -39.94 -1.37 16.04
N GLU A 266 -39.54 -0.69 14.97
CA GLU A 266 -38.96 -1.30 13.77
C GLU A 266 -37.62 -1.97 14.11
N HIS A 267 -36.72 -1.29 14.81
CA HIS A 267 -35.47 -1.88 15.25
C HIS A 267 -35.71 -3.11 16.15
N ALA A 268 -36.58 -3.00 17.16
CA ALA A 268 -36.92 -4.14 18.03
C ALA A 268 -37.52 -5.32 17.24
N SER A 269 -38.33 -5.04 16.23
CA SER A 269 -38.91 -6.07 15.35
C SER A 269 -37.85 -6.77 14.51
N LYS A 270 -36.84 -6.03 14.03
CA LYS A 270 -35.68 -6.60 13.31
C LYS A 270 -34.90 -7.53 14.20
N ILE A 271 -34.55 -7.09 15.41
CA ILE A 271 -33.88 -7.95 16.41
C ILE A 271 -34.72 -9.19 16.71
N ALA A 272 -36.03 -9.05 16.91
CA ALA A 272 -36.92 -10.16 17.19
C ALA A 272 -36.97 -11.19 16.04
N ALA A 273 -36.77 -10.75 14.79
CA ALA A 273 -36.72 -11.63 13.62
C ALA A 273 -35.39 -12.38 13.46
N LEU A 274 -34.32 -11.97 14.16
CA LEU A 274 -33.02 -12.63 14.07
C LEU A 274 -33.00 -13.96 14.84
N PRO A 275 -32.21 -14.94 14.37
CA PRO A 275 -31.96 -16.17 15.12
C PRO A 275 -31.48 -15.88 16.54
N GLY A 276 -32.21 -16.38 17.54
CA GLY A 276 -31.88 -16.18 18.95
C GLY A 276 -32.08 -14.75 19.46
N HIS A 277 -32.76 -13.88 18.71
CA HIS A 277 -33.05 -12.48 19.03
C HIS A 277 -31.78 -11.65 19.32
N ARG A 278 -30.68 -11.97 18.63
CA ARG A 278 -29.38 -11.33 18.82
C ARG A 278 -28.76 -11.00 17.48
N VAL A 279 -28.13 -9.83 17.42
CA VAL A 279 -27.30 -9.44 16.29
C VAL A 279 -26.04 -10.33 16.29
N PRO A 280 -25.68 -10.95 15.16
CA PRO A 280 -24.45 -11.75 15.08
C PRO A 280 -23.20 -10.87 15.28
N HIS A 281 -22.04 -11.48 15.52
CA HIS A 281 -20.77 -10.77 15.40
C HIS A 281 -20.43 -10.59 13.91
N PRO A 282 -20.04 -9.39 13.46
CA PRO A 282 -19.60 -9.20 12.08
C PRO A 282 -18.26 -9.92 11.83
N ASP A 283 -18.16 -10.60 10.69
CA ASP A 283 -16.93 -11.25 10.24
C ASP A 283 -16.16 -10.26 9.35
N LEU A 284 -15.28 -9.50 10.01
CA LEU A 284 -14.49 -8.42 9.41
C LEU A 284 -13.00 -8.73 9.42
N ASP A 285 -12.63 -9.97 9.74
CA ASP A 285 -11.24 -10.35 9.80
C ASP A 285 -10.65 -10.32 8.38
N PRO A 286 -9.47 -9.70 8.20
CA PRO A 286 -8.82 -9.63 6.91
C PRO A 286 -8.40 -11.02 6.45
N ASP A 287 -8.54 -11.29 5.15
CA ASP A 287 -8.34 -12.61 4.58
C ASP A 287 -7.25 -12.58 3.51
N ARG A 288 -6.10 -13.17 3.82
CA ARG A 288 -4.94 -13.28 2.91
C ARG A 288 -5.30 -14.01 1.61
N ALA A 289 -6.31 -14.89 1.64
CA ALA A 289 -6.74 -15.64 0.46
C ALA A 289 -7.31 -14.74 -0.64
N SER A 290 -7.67 -13.49 -0.33
CA SER A 290 -8.07 -12.49 -1.34
C SER A 290 -6.98 -12.23 -2.38
N TYR A 291 -5.71 -12.55 -2.05
CA TYR A 291 -4.54 -12.40 -2.92
C TYR A 291 -3.99 -13.73 -3.44
N ASP A 292 -4.73 -14.83 -3.26
CA ASP A 292 -4.26 -16.14 -3.73
C ASP A 292 -4.00 -16.12 -5.24
N GLY A 293 -2.87 -16.70 -5.65
CA GLY A 293 -2.41 -16.67 -7.03
C GLY A 293 -1.62 -15.43 -7.43
N ASP A 294 -1.47 -14.41 -6.57
CA ASP A 294 -0.62 -13.27 -6.89
C ASP A 294 0.84 -13.71 -7.09
N ARG A 295 1.36 -13.43 -8.29
CA ARG A 295 2.67 -13.86 -8.76
C ARG A 295 3.84 -13.09 -8.16
N HIS A 296 3.59 -11.92 -7.59
CA HIS A 296 4.62 -11.02 -7.05
C HIS A 296 4.56 -10.95 -5.52
N ARG A 297 3.43 -11.30 -4.90
CA ARG A 297 3.24 -11.23 -3.46
C ARG A 297 4.24 -12.12 -2.68
N PRO A 298 5.13 -11.54 -1.84
CA PRO A 298 6.09 -12.31 -1.07
C PRO A 298 5.45 -13.38 -0.19
N GLN A 299 6.15 -14.49 0.02
CA GLN A 299 5.66 -15.66 0.74
C GLN A 299 6.38 -15.89 2.07
N PHE A 300 7.66 -15.49 2.18
CA PHE A 300 8.44 -15.63 3.42
C PHE A 300 9.04 -14.33 3.94
N HIS A 301 8.73 -13.22 3.28
CA HIS A 301 8.90 -11.88 3.83
C HIS A 301 7.59 -11.44 4.49
N MET A 302 7.67 -10.77 5.64
CA MET A 302 6.47 -10.32 6.34
C MET A 302 5.77 -9.19 5.56
N LEU A 303 4.45 -9.19 5.50
CA LEU A 303 3.64 -8.12 4.91
C LEU A 303 2.23 -8.14 5.52
N PRO A 304 1.46 -7.04 5.49
CA PRO A 304 0.12 -7.01 6.07
C PRO A 304 -0.77 -8.05 5.39
N PRO A 305 -1.86 -8.48 6.05
CA PRO A 305 -2.77 -9.41 5.40
C PRO A 305 -3.47 -8.77 4.20
N TRP A 306 -3.56 -7.44 4.14
CA TRP A 306 -4.17 -6.68 3.06
C TRP A 306 -3.59 -5.26 2.94
N HIS A 307 -3.76 -4.64 1.78
CA HIS A 307 -3.49 -3.21 1.52
C HIS A 307 -2.04 -2.78 1.78
N TRP A 308 -1.84 -1.63 2.42
CA TRP A 308 -0.57 -0.93 2.49
C TRP A 308 0.12 -1.10 3.85
N MET A 309 1.44 -1.24 3.85
CA MET A 309 2.26 -1.04 5.05
C MET A 309 3.45 -0.12 4.78
N ASN A 310 3.96 0.57 5.81
CA ASN A 310 5.33 1.12 5.81
C ASN A 310 6.27 0.25 6.66
N GLU A 311 7.29 0.84 7.30
CA GLU A 311 8.24 0.16 8.17
C GLU A 311 7.60 -0.76 9.23
N PRO A 312 8.07 -2.02 9.32
CA PRO A 312 7.94 -2.79 10.54
C PRO A 312 8.74 -2.11 11.65
N HIS A 313 8.09 -1.83 12.76
CA HIS A 313 8.68 -1.10 13.88
C HIS A 313 8.20 -1.62 15.23
N ALA A 314 8.75 -1.02 16.29
CA ALA A 314 8.48 -1.39 17.67
C ALA A 314 8.62 -2.90 17.99
N PRO A 315 9.70 -3.59 17.52
CA PRO A 315 9.90 -4.99 17.87
C PRO A 315 10.06 -5.15 19.39
N VAL A 316 9.35 -6.12 19.97
CA VAL A 316 9.47 -6.45 21.39
C VAL A 316 9.33 -7.94 21.61
N TYR A 317 10.22 -8.50 22.43
CA TYR A 317 10.05 -9.85 22.93
C TYR A 317 9.33 -9.85 24.28
N PHE A 318 8.24 -10.60 24.37
CA PHE A 318 7.48 -10.74 25.59
C PHE A 318 7.04 -12.19 25.81
N LYS A 319 7.43 -12.78 26.96
CA LYS A 319 6.96 -14.09 27.44
C LYS A 319 6.99 -15.22 26.39
N GLY A 320 8.06 -15.32 25.59
CA GLY A 320 8.22 -16.39 24.60
C GLY A 320 7.85 -16.01 23.17
N LYS A 321 7.40 -14.77 22.93
CA LYS A 321 6.91 -14.31 21.65
C LYS A 321 7.59 -13.02 21.22
N TYR A 322 7.92 -12.93 19.94
CA TYR A 322 8.33 -11.72 19.26
C TYR A 322 7.07 -11.04 18.70
N HIS A 323 6.88 -9.78 19.06
CA HIS A 323 5.85 -8.93 18.48
C HIS A 323 6.51 -7.89 17.60
N ILE A 324 5.90 -7.62 16.46
CA ILE A 324 6.29 -6.55 15.56
C ILE A 324 5.03 -5.80 15.15
N PHE A 325 5.15 -4.48 15.04
CA PHE A 325 4.09 -3.60 14.58
C PHE A 325 4.51 -3.01 13.23
N TYR A 326 3.59 -2.38 12.53
CA TYR A 326 3.91 -1.70 11.27
C TYR A 326 2.88 -0.62 11.00
N GLN A 327 3.30 0.48 10.36
CA GLN A 327 2.33 1.44 9.84
C GLN A 327 1.46 0.73 8.81
N HIS A 328 0.16 0.96 8.86
CA HIS A 328 -0.81 0.28 8.02
C HIS A 328 -1.95 1.23 7.65
N ASP A 329 -2.37 1.21 6.40
CA ASP A 329 -3.60 1.86 5.95
C ASP A 329 -4.64 0.78 5.63
N PRO A 330 -5.71 0.66 6.44
CA PRO A 330 -6.75 -0.32 6.20
C PRO A 330 -7.65 0.06 5.02
N LEU A 331 -7.65 1.31 4.54
CA LEU A 331 -8.59 1.82 3.53
C LEU A 331 -8.16 1.53 2.09
N GLY A 332 -6.89 1.24 1.84
CA GLY A 332 -6.44 0.84 0.51
C GLY A 332 -4.92 0.73 0.42
N PRO A 333 -4.38 0.29 -0.74
CA PRO A 333 -2.96 0.10 -0.93
C PRO A 333 -2.20 1.43 -1.18
N PHE A 334 -2.51 2.47 -0.39
CA PHE A 334 -1.93 3.82 -0.46
C PHE A 334 -1.67 4.38 0.95
N TRP A 335 -0.84 5.42 1.03
CA TRP A 335 -0.63 6.16 2.29
C TRP A 335 -1.76 7.15 2.53
N GLY A 336 -2.42 7.05 3.68
CA GLY A 336 -3.46 7.98 4.10
C GLY A 336 -3.64 8.00 5.60
N GLN A 337 -4.51 7.14 6.13
CA GLN A 337 -4.87 7.14 7.54
C GLN A 337 -4.13 6.06 8.33
N ILE A 338 -2.98 6.46 8.85
CA ILE A 338 -2.05 5.53 9.47
C ILE A 338 -2.55 4.95 10.80
N HIS A 339 -2.63 3.62 10.80
CA HIS A 339 -2.84 2.73 11.93
C HIS A 339 -1.56 1.94 12.23
N TRP A 340 -1.53 1.20 13.35
CA TRP A 340 -0.51 0.18 13.60
C TRP A 340 -1.10 -1.22 13.44
N GLY A 341 -0.66 -1.96 12.43
CA GLY A 341 -0.87 -3.40 12.37
C GLY A 341 -0.01 -4.14 13.39
N HIS A 342 -0.29 -5.43 13.61
CA HIS A 342 0.37 -6.23 14.65
C HIS A 342 0.55 -7.67 14.18
N ALA A 343 1.77 -8.18 14.26
CA ALA A 343 2.07 -9.59 14.03
C ALA A 343 2.88 -10.17 15.19
N VAL A 344 2.70 -11.47 15.42
CA VAL A 344 3.38 -12.22 16.48
C VAL A 344 4.06 -13.46 15.90
N SER A 345 5.23 -13.79 16.44
CA SER A 345 6.03 -14.94 16.04
C SER A 345 6.75 -15.56 17.24
N THR A 346 7.12 -16.84 17.15
CA THR A 346 8.03 -17.48 18.11
C THR A 346 9.48 -17.55 17.62
N ASP A 347 9.74 -17.19 16.36
CA ASP A 347 11.04 -17.36 15.70
C ASP A 347 11.40 -16.24 14.69
N MET A 348 10.63 -15.14 14.67
CA MET A 348 10.78 -13.99 13.77
C MET A 348 10.63 -14.30 12.27
N VAL A 349 10.21 -15.52 11.90
CA VAL A 349 10.08 -15.91 10.48
C VAL A 349 8.74 -16.57 10.16
N HIS A 350 8.07 -17.19 11.14
CA HIS A 350 6.67 -17.63 11.01
C HIS A 350 5.77 -16.66 11.77
N TRP A 351 4.90 -15.97 11.04
CA TRP A 351 4.12 -14.85 11.57
C TRP A 351 2.63 -15.18 11.60
N ARG A 352 1.97 -14.73 12.66
CA ARG A 352 0.51 -14.70 12.76
C ARG A 352 0.03 -13.27 12.94
N ASP A 353 -0.95 -12.89 12.15
CA ASP A 353 -1.61 -11.59 12.23
C ASP A 353 -2.45 -11.47 13.50
N LEU A 354 -2.46 -10.28 14.08
CA LEU A 354 -3.30 -9.89 15.20
C LEU A 354 -4.13 -8.66 14.83
N PRO A 355 -5.18 -8.33 15.60
CA PRO A 355 -5.95 -7.12 15.37
C PRO A 355 -5.07 -5.87 15.36
N ILE A 356 -5.51 -4.84 14.63
CA ILE A 356 -4.87 -3.52 14.63
C ILE A 356 -4.62 -3.07 16.08
N ALA A 357 -3.36 -2.76 16.39
CA ALA A 357 -2.94 -2.35 17.73
C ALA A 357 -3.36 -0.92 18.04
N LEU A 358 -3.09 0.02 17.11
CA LEU A 358 -3.42 1.44 17.28
C LEU A 358 -4.21 1.96 16.09
N ALA A 359 -5.23 2.75 16.38
CA ALA A 359 -6.07 3.42 15.40
C ALA A 359 -6.30 4.88 15.83
N PRO A 360 -6.37 5.84 14.89
CA PRO A 360 -6.76 7.20 15.22
C PRO A 360 -8.10 7.26 15.95
N ALA A 361 -8.15 8.04 17.02
CA ALA A 361 -9.35 8.20 17.87
C ALA A 361 -9.46 9.64 18.40
N ALA A 362 -10.69 10.14 18.55
CA ALA A 362 -10.97 11.53 18.91
C ALA A 362 -10.28 11.99 20.21
N ASP A 363 -10.42 11.20 21.27
CA ASP A 363 -9.87 11.51 22.60
C ASP A 363 -8.53 10.79 22.83
N SER A 364 -7.58 10.99 21.92
CA SER A 364 -6.31 10.27 21.92
C SER A 364 -5.10 11.18 21.68
N ALA A 365 -3.89 10.64 21.90
CA ALA A 365 -2.66 11.35 21.55
C ALA A 365 -2.41 11.43 20.03
N GLY A 366 -3.15 10.70 19.19
CA GLY A 366 -3.02 10.71 17.72
C GLY A 366 -4.37 10.65 16.98
N PRO A 367 -5.23 11.69 17.09
CA PRO A 367 -6.53 11.74 16.42
C PRO A 367 -6.44 11.79 14.88
N ASP A 368 -5.34 12.29 14.32
CA ASP A 368 -5.14 12.47 12.87
C ASP A 368 -4.21 11.42 12.24
N GLY A 369 -3.50 10.64 13.06
CA GLY A 369 -2.60 9.58 12.60
C GLY A 369 -1.80 8.97 13.76
N CYS A 370 -1.47 7.69 13.64
CA CYS A 370 -0.56 6.98 14.55
C CYS A 370 0.66 6.53 13.75
N TRP A 371 1.66 7.40 13.59
CA TRP A 371 2.90 7.09 12.87
C TRP A 371 3.88 6.31 13.74
N SER A 372 5.03 6.00 13.16
CA SER A 372 6.03 5.08 13.69
C SER A 372 6.55 5.42 15.08
N GLY A 373 7.22 4.43 15.68
CA GLY A 373 7.82 4.53 16.99
C GLY A 373 8.41 3.21 17.47
N SER A 374 8.36 2.98 18.78
CA SER A 374 9.05 1.87 19.44
C SER A 374 8.23 1.21 20.54
N ALA A 375 8.70 0.05 20.99
CA ALA A 375 8.15 -0.67 22.13
C ALA A 375 9.23 -0.92 23.17
N CYS A 376 8.82 -1.01 24.43
CA CYS A 376 9.69 -1.41 25.52
C CYS A 376 8.88 -2.20 26.57
N VAL A 377 9.54 -3.01 27.38
CA VAL A 377 8.89 -3.77 28.45
C VAL A 377 9.00 -3.01 29.76
N ASP A 378 7.87 -2.68 30.36
CA ASP A 378 7.79 -1.95 31.62
C ASP A 378 7.71 -2.91 32.80
N GLY A 379 8.81 -3.62 33.03
CA GLY A 379 8.92 -4.66 34.07
C GLY A 379 7.75 -5.64 34.04
N ASP A 380 7.13 -5.87 35.19
CA ASP A 380 5.96 -6.75 35.32
C ASP A 380 4.67 -6.14 34.76
N ARG A 381 4.61 -4.82 34.48
CA ARG A 381 3.41 -4.18 33.89
C ARG A 381 3.17 -4.65 32.45
N GLY A 382 4.24 -5.09 31.76
CA GLY A 382 4.18 -5.63 30.40
C GLY A 382 4.63 -4.61 29.36
N PRO A 383 4.47 -4.93 28.07
CA PRO A 383 4.91 -4.05 26.99
C PRO A 383 4.10 -2.76 26.90
N VAL A 384 4.80 -1.69 26.53
CA VAL A 384 4.26 -0.36 26.23
C VAL A 384 4.74 0.09 24.85
N LEU A 385 3.90 0.84 24.13
CA LEU A 385 4.20 1.39 22.81
C LEU A 385 4.33 2.90 22.89
N PHE A 386 5.36 3.43 22.24
CA PHE A 386 5.56 4.85 21.98
C PHE A 386 5.41 5.07 20.50
N PHE A 387 4.60 6.06 20.11
CA PHE A 387 4.27 6.32 18.71
C PHE A 387 4.23 7.82 18.47
N THR A 388 4.43 8.26 17.23
CA THR A 388 4.15 9.64 16.86
C THR A 388 2.66 9.81 16.59
N GLY A 389 1.98 10.59 17.43
CA GLY A 389 0.59 10.97 17.24
C GLY A 389 0.46 12.27 16.48
N GLY A 390 -0.47 12.31 15.52
CA GLY A 390 -0.84 13.51 14.77
C GLY A 390 -2.03 14.25 15.34
N ASP A 391 -1.95 15.58 15.38
CA ASP A 391 -3.05 16.46 15.74
C ASP A 391 -3.00 17.77 14.96
N ASP A 392 -3.80 17.85 13.90
CA ASP A 392 -3.82 18.99 12.97
C ASP A 392 -4.45 20.26 13.59
N ARG A 393 -4.96 20.17 14.84
CA ARG A 393 -5.45 21.32 15.61
C ARG A 393 -4.32 22.08 16.33
N LEU A 394 -3.13 21.49 16.40
CA LEU A 394 -1.98 22.08 17.08
C LEU A 394 -1.10 22.90 16.12
N PRO A 395 -0.34 23.89 16.63
CA PRO A 395 0.61 24.64 15.80
C PRO A 395 1.75 23.79 15.23
N TYR A 396 2.12 22.72 15.95
CA TYR A 396 3.00 21.65 15.48
C TYR A 396 2.28 20.34 15.72
N ARG A 397 2.03 19.58 14.65
CA ARG A 397 1.09 18.44 14.70
C ARG A 397 1.70 17.16 15.27
N GLN A 398 3.03 17.04 15.32
CA GLN A 398 3.72 15.80 15.68
C GLN A 398 4.13 15.80 17.17
N ARG A 399 3.80 14.72 17.87
CA ARG A 399 4.08 14.52 19.31
C ARG A 399 4.23 13.04 19.64
N THR A 400 4.90 12.70 20.73
CA THR A 400 5.00 11.30 21.16
C THR A 400 3.83 10.90 22.06
N GLY A 401 3.05 9.92 21.65
CA GLY A 401 2.01 9.25 22.43
C GLY A 401 2.50 8.00 23.16
N LEU A 402 1.64 7.46 24.04
CA LEU A 402 1.88 6.22 24.78
C LEU A 402 0.64 5.31 24.74
N ALA A 403 0.83 4.03 24.46
CA ALA A 403 -0.18 2.99 24.61
C ALA A 403 0.31 1.86 25.52
N VAL A 404 -0.59 1.28 26.31
CA VAL A 404 -0.28 0.18 27.24
C VAL A 404 -1.06 -1.07 26.86
N SER A 405 -0.43 -2.23 26.93
CA SER A 405 -1.11 -3.50 26.66
C SER A 405 -2.15 -3.81 27.75
N THR A 406 -3.20 -4.56 27.39
CA THR A 406 -4.21 -5.05 28.34
C THR A 406 -3.75 -6.27 29.16
N TYR A 407 -2.50 -6.71 28.98
CA TYR A 407 -1.92 -7.92 29.60
C TYR A 407 -2.16 -8.05 31.11
N GLN A 408 -2.16 -6.95 31.87
CA GLN A 408 -2.43 -7.02 33.31
C GLN A 408 -3.84 -7.52 33.64
N ALA A 409 -4.80 -7.25 32.77
CA ALA A 409 -6.20 -7.61 32.93
C ALA A 409 -6.51 -9.02 32.38
N ASP A 410 -6.00 -9.36 31.20
CA ASP A 410 -6.37 -10.59 30.48
C ASP A 410 -5.31 -11.71 30.56
N ARG A 411 -4.04 -11.36 30.87
CA ARG A 411 -2.87 -12.26 30.83
C ARG A 411 -2.60 -12.87 29.45
N ASP A 412 -3.14 -12.29 28.38
CA ASP A 412 -2.91 -12.76 27.02
C ASP A 412 -1.54 -12.31 26.53
N THR A 413 -0.66 -13.27 26.24
CA THR A 413 0.69 -13.00 25.73
C THR A 413 0.72 -12.72 24.23
N ASP A 414 -0.40 -12.85 23.52
CA ASP A 414 -0.51 -12.34 22.14
C ASP A 414 -0.63 -10.81 22.10
N LEU A 415 -1.07 -10.18 23.20
CA LEU A 415 -1.29 -8.74 23.30
C LEU A 415 -2.26 -8.20 22.22
N PRO A 416 -3.46 -8.80 22.05
CA PRO A 416 -4.39 -8.44 20.97
C PRO A 416 -5.08 -7.08 21.18
N THR A 417 -4.89 -6.43 22.33
CA THR A 417 -5.57 -5.17 22.67
C THR A 417 -4.65 -4.21 23.40
N TRP A 418 -4.77 -2.93 23.03
CA TRP A 418 -3.95 -1.84 23.53
C TRP A 418 -4.84 -0.67 23.95
N THR A 419 -4.49 -0.02 25.05
CA THR A 419 -5.14 1.21 25.51
C THR A 419 -4.24 2.39 25.22
N MET A 420 -4.60 3.17 24.20
CA MET A 420 -3.93 4.43 23.88
C MET A 420 -4.29 5.51 24.91
N ARG A 421 -3.30 6.25 25.40
CA ARG A 421 -3.55 7.38 26.30
C ARG A 421 -3.98 8.62 25.53
N SER A 422 -4.79 9.45 26.19
CA SER A 422 -5.29 10.70 25.62
C SER A 422 -4.28 11.84 25.61
N LYS A 423 -3.22 11.76 26.42
CA LYS A 423 -2.18 12.80 26.51
C LYS A 423 -0.86 12.31 25.91
N PRO A 424 -0.13 13.16 25.17
CA PRO A 424 1.23 12.86 24.77
C PRO A 424 2.16 12.77 25.99
N VAL A 425 3.30 12.10 25.84
CA VAL A 425 4.36 12.01 26.84
C VAL A 425 5.54 12.94 26.55
N THR A 426 5.75 13.32 25.28
CA THR A 426 6.81 14.24 24.84
C THR A 426 6.33 15.08 23.66
N GLU A 427 6.68 16.36 23.65
CA GLU A 427 6.39 17.35 22.61
C GLU A 427 7.62 18.25 22.41
N ALA A 428 7.87 18.71 21.19
CA ALA A 428 8.89 19.73 20.93
C ALA A 428 8.29 21.12 21.13
N PRO A 429 8.73 21.91 22.13
CA PRO A 429 8.33 23.30 22.23
C PRO A 429 8.96 24.12 21.10
N ALA A 430 8.32 25.26 20.76
CA ALA A 430 8.92 26.24 19.87
C ALA A 430 10.32 26.65 20.39
N ASN A 431 11.28 26.80 19.48
CA ASN A 431 12.66 27.21 19.78
C ASN A 431 13.42 26.28 20.74
N LEU A 432 13.08 24.99 20.80
CA LEU A 432 13.87 24.02 21.56
C LEU A 432 15.33 24.01 21.06
N PRO A 433 16.34 24.37 21.87
CA PRO A 433 17.71 24.44 21.38
C PRO A 433 18.25 23.08 20.93
N ALA A 434 18.87 23.02 19.75
CA ALA A 434 19.46 21.81 19.19
C ALA A 434 20.70 22.15 18.34
N GLY A 435 21.88 21.67 18.76
CA GLY A 435 23.12 21.87 18.02
C GLY A 435 23.38 23.36 17.70
N PRO A 436 23.63 23.73 16.43
CA PRO A 436 23.87 25.12 16.02
C PRO A 436 22.61 26.01 15.99
N GLY A 437 21.40 25.44 16.11
CA GLY A 437 20.14 26.17 16.00
C GLY A 437 19.06 25.64 16.94
N THR A 438 17.86 25.40 16.41
CA THR A 438 16.72 24.87 17.16
C THR A 438 16.12 23.65 16.48
N ALA A 439 15.47 22.78 17.25
CA ALA A 439 14.75 21.64 16.69
C ALA A 439 13.60 22.12 15.79
N TRP A 440 13.47 21.48 14.63
CA TRP A 440 12.37 21.72 13.71
C TRP A 440 11.08 21.09 14.27
N ALA A 441 10.32 21.85 15.05
CA ALA A 441 9.17 21.32 15.81
C ALA A 441 8.06 20.68 14.96
N GLU A 442 7.88 21.10 13.70
CA GLU A 442 6.94 20.46 12.76
C GLU A 442 7.39 19.06 12.32
N ASN A 443 8.69 18.78 12.39
CA ASN A 443 9.29 17.48 12.13
C ASN A 443 9.83 16.89 13.45
N PHE A 444 8.95 16.27 14.25
CA PHE A 444 9.26 15.69 15.56
C PHE A 444 8.63 14.30 15.69
N ARG A 445 9.33 13.26 15.26
CA ARG A 445 8.72 11.93 15.09
C ARG A 445 9.64 10.73 15.37
N ASP A 446 9.04 9.54 15.31
CA ASP A 446 9.68 8.23 15.37
C ASP A 446 10.43 7.97 16.69
N PRO A 447 9.72 7.95 17.83
CA PRO A 447 10.36 7.76 19.12
C PRO A 447 11.01 6.38 19.24
N PHE A 448 12.30 6.31 19.57
CA PHE A 448 13.02 5.08 19.92
C PHE A 448 13.33 5.03 21.41
N VAL A 449 12.75 4.07 22.13
CA VAL A 449 12.76 4.00 23.59
C VAL A 449 13.40 2.71 24.10
N TRP A 450 14.29 2.85 25.09
CA TRP A 450 14.82 1.74 25.86
C TRP A 450 14.95 2.10 27.34
N GLU A 451 15.06 1.08 28.17
CA GLU A 451 15.35 1.20 29.60
C GLU A 451 16.71 0.56 29.89
N GLU A 452 17.55 1.27 30.63
CA GLU A 452 18.83 0.76 31.11
C GLU A 452 19.18 1.38 32.46
N ASP A 453 19.56 0.54 33.42
CA ASP A 453 20.02 0.95 34.76
C ASP A 453 19.01 1.82 35.54
N GLY A 454 17.71 1.59 35.38
CA GLY A 454 16.62 2.34 36.03
C GLY A 454 16.38 3.73 35.40
N VAL A 455 16.85 3.93 34.17
CA VAL A 455 16.65 5.14 33.37
C VAL A 455 16.00 4.77 32.05
N TRP A 456 14.91 5.45 31.74
CA TRP A 456 14.26 5.37 30.44
C TRP A 456 14.87 6.44 29.54
N TYR A 457 15.26 6.04 28.33
CA TYR A 457 15.80 6.92 27.30
C TYR A 457 14.84 6.95 26.11
N GLN A 458 14.72 8.09 25.45
CA GLN A 458 13.94 8.26 24.24
C GLN A 458 14.73 9.10 23.25
N LEU A 459 14.89 8.61 22.03
CA LEU A 459 15.26 9.43 20.87
C LEU A 459 14.00 9.86 20.14
N VAL A 460 13.99 11.07 19.58
CA VAL A 460 12.98 11.53 18.64
C VAL A 460 13.68 12.20 17.46
N GLY A 461 13.36 11.78 16.24
CA GLY A 461 13.89 12.33 15.00
C GLY A 461 13.41 13.77 14.76
N SER A 462 14.33 14.63 14.29
CA SER A 462 14.06 16.03 13.98
C SER A 462 15.07 16.59 12.96
N GLY A 463 14.81 17.80 12.47
CA GLY A 463 15.81 18.66 11.85
C GLY A 463 16.33 19.73 12.82
N ILE A 464 17.40 20.43 12.44
CA ILE A 464 17.95 21.60 13.10
C ILE A 464 17.83 22.79 12.15
N VAL A 465 17.15 23.85 12.59
CA VAL A 465 16.82 25.01 11.77
C VAL A 465 16.93 26.31 12.58
N ASP A 466 17.10 27.41 11.85
CA ASP A 466 16.91 28.78 12.35
C ASP A 466 15.55 29.32 11.91
N TYR A 467 14.92 30.09 12.80
CA TYR A 467 13.63 30.72 12.57
C TYR A 467 13.72 32.25 12.56
N GLU A 468 12.92 32.87 11.69
CA GLU A 468 12.47 34.25 11.86
C GLU A 468 10.93 34.24 11.93
N GLY A 469 10.38 34.39 13.14
CA GLY A 469 8.96 34.13 13.38
C GLY A 469 8.64 32.65 13.21
N THR A 470 7.77 32.31 12.25
CA THR A 470 7.42 30.91 11.91
C THR A 470 8.13 30.41 10.64
N GLN A 471 8.91 31.27 9.98
CA GLN A 471 9.58 30.93 8.74
C GLN A 471 10.98 30.40 9.02
N ILE A 472 11.33 29.30 8.35
CA ILE A 472 12.69 28.76 8.37
C ILE A 472 13.58 29.64 7.49
N THR A 473 14.67 30.16 8.06
CA THR A 473 15.66 30.98 7.35
C THR A 473 16.91 30.20 6.98
N HIS A 474 17.22 29.13 7.74
CA HIS A 474 18.35 28.27 7.48
C HIS A 474 18.09 26.84 7.99
N LYS A 475 18.55 25.84 7.24
CA LYS A 475 18.53 24.42 7.62
C LYS A 475 19.97 23.97 7.86
N HIS A 476 20.25 23.47 9.06
CA HIS A 476 21.58 23.00 9.46
C HIS A 476 21.76 21.51 9.23
N GLY A 477 20.70 20.69 9.44
CA GLY A 477 20.70 19.25 9.18
C GLY A 477 19.85 18.42 10.14
N GLY A 478 19.82 17.12 9.93
CA GLY A 478 19.04 16.18 10.72
C GLY A 478 19.65 15.87 12.08
N THR A 479 18.82 15.45 13.04
CA THR A 479 19.24 15.10 14.39
C THR A 479 18.32 14.09 15.08
N ALA A 480 18.85 13.39 16.09
CA ALA A 480 18.07 12.63 17.05
C ALA A 480 18.10 13.34 18.41
N LEU A 481 16.95 13.83 18.88
CA LEU A 481 16.79 14.52 20.16
C LEU A 481 16.70 13.51 21.31
N LEU A 482 17.48 13.67 22.37
CA LEU A 482 17.52 12.73 23.50
C LEU A 482 16.71 13.25 24.69
N TYR A 483 15.86 12.38 25.24
CA TYR A 483 15.08 12.59 26.46
C TYR A 483 15.33 11.46 27.46
N THR A 484 15.13 11.77 28.75
CA THR A 484 15.27 10.81 29.85
C THR A 484 14.09 10.85 30.81
N ALA A 485 13.72 9.71 31.38
CA ALA A 485 12.66 9.59 32.39
C ALA A 485 12.96 8.48 33.41
N ARG A 486 12.13 8.39 34.46
CA ARG A 486 12.18 7.31 35.47
C ARG A 486 11.12 6.22 35.26
N ARG A 487 10.19 6.44 34.34
CA ARG A 487 9.07 5.56 33.99
C ARG A 487 8.57 5.96 32.60
N PRO A 488 7.87 5.08 31.86
CA PRO A 488 7.44 5.36 30.49
C PRO A 488 6.47 6.55 30.38
N GLU A 489 5.68 6.80 31.42
CA GLU A 489 4.77 7.96 31.48
C GLU A 489 5.45 9.32 31.63
N GLY A 490 6.77 9.35 31.83
CA GLY A 490 7.49 10.57 32.14
C GLY A 490 7.35 11.03 33.61
N PRO A 491 7.60 12.32 33.91
CA PRO A 491 7.95 13.37 32.94
C PRO A 491 9.27 13.06 32.22
N TRP A 492 9.30 13.38 30.93
CA TRP A 492 10.49 13.26 30.08
C TRP A 492 11.27 14.57 30.10
N THR A 493 12.57 14.48 30.34
CA THR A 493 13.51 15.62 30.40
C THR A 493 14.43 15.61 29.19
N TYR A 494 14.39 16.67 28.39
CA TYR A 494 15.30 16.87 27.26
C TYR A 494 16.75 17.02 27.71
N GLN A 495 17.68 16.36 27.00
CA GLN A 495 19.12 16.36 27.30
C GLN A 495 19.98 16.99 26.19
N GLY A 496 19.38 17.37 25.05
CA GLY A 496 20.11 17.82 23.86
C GLY A 496 20.02 16.84 22.69
N PRO A 497 20.62 17.17 21.54
CA PRO A 497 20.78 16.22 20.44
C PRO A 497 21.78 15.12 20.81
N LEU A 498 21.43 13.86 20.57
CA LEU A 498 22.35 12.72 20.71
C LEU A 498 23.49 12.83 19.69
N HIS A 499 23.15 13.15 18.44
CA HIS A 499 24.03 13.37 17.30
C HIS A 499 23.28 14.14 16.19
N TRP A 500 24.00 14.71 15.23
CA TRP A 500 23.44 15.47 14.09
C TRP A 500 24.45 15.54 12.93
N ASN A 501 23.99 15.84 11.70
CA ASN A 501 24.84 16.13 10.54
C ASN A 501 24.82 17.62 10.17
N ASP A 502 25.92 18.12 9.63
CA ASP A 502 25.98 19.44 8.99
C ASP A 502 25.70 19.28 7.49
N LEU A 503 24.58 19.84 7.01
CA LEU A 503 24.15 19.75 5.62
C LEU A 503 25.15 20.33 4.62
N VAL A 504 26.02 21.26 5.03
CA VAL A 504 27.01 21.86 4.13
C VAL A 504 28.15 20.90 3.86
N THR A 505 28.57 20.15 4.88
CA THR A 505 29.75 19.27 4.82
C THR A 505 29.40 17.80 4.62
N VAL A 506 28.23 17.38 5.11
CA VAL A 506 27.72 16.00 5.09
C VAL A 506 26.20 16.03 4.80
N PRO A 507 25.80 16.27 3.54
CA PRO A 507 24.39 16.39 3.16
C PRO A 507 23.61 15.07 3.16
N GLU A 508 24.28 13.93 2.99
CA GLU A 508 23.66 12.63 2.71
C GLU A 508 22.63 12.17 3.77
N PRO A 509 22.85 12.39 5.09
CA PRO A 509 21.88 12.07 6.13
C PRO A 509 20.61 12.92 6.15
N GLY A 510 20.51 13.96 5.31
CA GLY A 510 19.28 14.72 5.08
C GLY A 510 19.01 15.88 6.05
N GLU A 511 17.90 16.57 5.81
CA GLU A 511 17.44 17.75 6.56
C GLU A 511 16.77 17.37 7.88
N VAL A 512 16.18 16.18 7.92
CA VAL A 512 15.50 15.58 9.07
C VAL A 512 15.90 14.11 9.13
N TRP A 513 16.15 13.60 10.33
CA TRP A 513 16.35 12.17 10.56
C TRP A 513 15.04 11.51 10.94
N GLU A 514 14.63 10.51 10.17
CA GLU A 514 13.54 9.60 10.49
C GLU A 514 14.09 8.33 11.14
N LEU A 515 13.27 7.72 11.99
CA LEU A 515 13.53 6.41 12.61
C LEU A 515 14.94 6.27 13.23
N PRO A 516 15.34 7.17 14.15
CA PRO A 516 16.63 7.05 14.81
C PRO A 516 16.67 5.81 15.71
N VAL A 517 17.61 4.90 15.47
CA VAL A 517 17.77 3.66 16.23
C VAL A 517 19.17 3.59 16.84
N LEU A 518 19.26 3.34 18.16
CA LEU A 518 20.52 3.11 18.85
C LEU A 518 20.53 1.71 19.48
N LEU A 519 21.40 0.83 18.98
CA LEU A 519 21.53 -0.54 19.51
C LEU A 519 22.96 -0.82 19.94
N PRO A 520 23.18 -1.65 20.98
CA PRO A 520 24.51 -2.19 21.24
C PRO A 520 24.97 -3.00 20.03
N LEU A 521 26.27 -3.00 19.76
CA LEU A 521 26.86 -3.74 18.65
C LEU A 521 27.70 -4.90 19.20
N PRO A 522 27.09 -6.09 19.43
CA PRO A 522 27.81 -7.21 20.03
C PRO A 522 28.90 -7.72 19.08
N GLY A 523 29.96 -8.28 19.63
CA GLY A 523 30.96 -9.01 18.86
C GLY A 523 30.43 -10.41 18.49
N PRO A 524 31.28 -11.24 17.84
CA PRO A 524 30.92 -12.61 17.54
C PRO A 524 30.40 -13.35 18.78
N GLN A 525 29.33 -14.14 18.61
CA GLN A 525 28.67 -14.90 19.68
C GLN A 525 28.05 -14.03 20.81
N GLY A 526 27.64 -12.80 20.52
CA GLY A 526 26.94 -11.95 21.51
C GLY A 526 27.86 -11.29 22.54
N ARG A 527 29.19 -11.36 22.35
CA ARG A 527 30.15 -10.78 23.30
C ARG A 527 29.96 -9.26 23.39
N ARG A 528 29.79 -8.72 24.59
CA ARG A 528 29.72 -7.26 24.80
C ARG A 528 31.02 -6.59 24.34
N THR A 529 30.88 -5.51 23.57
CA THR A 529 32.00 -4.71 23.01
C THR A 529 32.07 -3.31 23.62
N GLY A 530 30.96 -2.82 24.18
CA GLY A 530 30.79 -1.41 24.57
C GLY A 530 30.49 -0.48 23.39
N LYS A 531 30.47 -1.01 22.16
CA LYS A 531 30.13 -0.26 20.94
C LYS A 531 28.64 -0.30 20.67
N HIS A 532 28.18 0.70 19.94
CA HIS A 532 26.81 0.89 19.52
C HIS A 532 26.78 1.21 18.03
N ILE A 533 25.67 0.88 17.39
CA ILE A 533 25.31 1.35 16.07
C ILE A 533 24.17 2.36 16.21
N LEU A 534 24.33 3.54 15.60
CA LEU A 534 23.27 4.54 15.42
C LEU A 534 22.83 4.49 13.95
N LEU A 535 21.54 4.28 13.68
CA LEU A 535 20.96 4.27 12.32
C LEU A 535 19.89 5.34 12.17
N ILE A 536 19.74 5.87 10.95
CA ILE A 536 18.69 6.82 10.55
C ILE A 536 18.26 6.60 9.10
N CYS A 537 17.09 7.14 8.75
CA CYS A 537 16.69 7.40 7.36
C CYS A 537 16.64 8.92 7.08
N PRO A 538 17.13 9.37 5.91
CA PRO A 538 17.12 10.78 5.53
C PRO A 538 15.75 11.21 4.99
N TRP A 539 15.27 12.37 5.45
CA TRP A 539 14.11 13.04 4.89
C TRP A 539 14.46 14.46 4.40
N TRP A 540 13.78 14.89 3.34
CA TRP A 540 13.96 16.17 2.65
C TRP A 540 12.59 16.80 2.38
N GLU A 541 12.49 18.13 2.52
CA GLU A 541 11.22 18.86 2.26
C GLU A 541 10.83 18.86 0.77
N GLY A 542 11.80 18.81 -0.13
CA GLY A 542 11.61 18.76 -1.58
C GLY A 542 12.10 17.45 -2.19
N PHE A 543 11.81 17.25 -3.49
CA PHE A 543 12.37 16.13 -4.23
C PHE A 543 13.89 16.12 -4.14
N ASN A 544 14.43 14.99 -3.71
CA ASN A 544 15.86 14.74 -3.69
C ASN A 544 16.10 13.30 -4.15
N PRO A 545 17.02 13.07 -5.10
CA PRO A 545 17.28 11.72 -5.60
C PRO A 545 17.74 10.73 -4.52
N ASN A 546 18.22 11.22 -3.37
CA ASN A 546 18.65 10.41 -2.22
C ASN A 546 17.57 10.27 -1.13
N ALA A 547 16.44 10.98 -1.23
CA ALA A 547 15.38 10.92 -0.23
C ALA A 547 14.75 9.52 -0.15
N VAL A 548 14.60 8.99 1.07
CA VAL A 548 13.83 7.76 1.36
C VAL A 548 14.28 6.56 0.51
N LYS A 549 15.59 6.46 0.23
CA LYS A 549 16.22 5.32 -0.49
C LYS A 549 17.25 4.58 0.35
N HIS A 550 17.87 5.27 1.30
CA HIS A 550 19.07 4.79 1.98
C HIS A 550 18.89 4.82 3.49
N THR A 551 19.54 3.87 4.16
CA THR A 551 19.71 3.86 5.61
C THR A 551 21.18 4.16 5.90
N TYR A 552 21.44 5.16 6.74
CA TYR A 552 22.80 5.52 7.15
C TYR A 552 23.08 5.10 8.58
N TYR A 553 24.35 4.78 8.86
CA TYR A 553 24.78 4.41 10.20
C TYR A 553 26.16 4.95 10.60
N TRP A 554 26.37 4.97 11.92
CA TRP A 554 27.67 5.17 12.56
C TRP A 554 27.95 4.08 13.59
N ILE A 555 29.22 3.69 13.73
CA ILE A 555 29.69 2.89 14.87
C ILE A 555 30.33 3.84 15.88
N GLY A 556 30.00 3.65 17.15
CA GLY A 556 30.44 4.57 18.20
C GLY A 556 30.18 4.08 19.61
N THR A 557 30.26 5.01 20.56
CA THR A 557 29.98 4.75 21.97
C THR A 557 28.90 5.70 22.46
N PHE A 558 27.90 5.19 23.17
CA PHE A 558 26.93 6.02 23.86
C PHE A 558 27.51 6.50 25.21
N ASP A 559 27.86 7.78 25.29
CA ASP A 559 28.31 8.42 26.54
C ASP A 559 27.09 8.81 27.38
N LYS A 560 26.65 7.88 28.24
CA LYS A 560 25.51 8.07 29.14
C LYS A 560 25.62 9.30 30.05
N ARG A 561 26.85 9.71 30.42
CA ARG A 561 27.06 10.85 31.33
C ARG A 561 26.98 12.17 30.56
N GLY A 562 27.53 12.20 29.36
CA GLY A 562 27.49 13.34 28.45
C GLY A 562 26.22 13.44 27.61
N HIS A 563 25.34 12.43 27.65
CA HIS A 563 24.11 12.35 26.86
C HIS A 563 24.33 12.51 25.36
N ARG A 564 25.40 11.92 24.83
CA ARG A 564 25.77 12.03 23.41
C ARG A 564 26.27 10.71 22.85
N PHE A 565 26.17 10.56 21.53
CA PHE A 565 26.85 9.52 20.79
C PHE A 565 28.22 10.03 20.35
N VAL A 566 29.27 9.23 20.58
CA VAL A 566 30.65 9.54 20.16
C VAL A 566 30.99 8.59 19.01
N PRO A 567 30.92 9.04 17.75
CA PRO A 567 31.22 8.20 16.60
C PRO A 567 32.73 7.89 16.52
N GLU A 568 33.08 6.72 15.97
CA GLU A 568 34.48 6.35 15.67
C GLU A 568 34.95 6.88 14.31
N HIS A 569 34.01 7.32 13.47
CA HIS A 569 34.24 7.91 12.17
C HIS A 569 33.21 9.03 11.95
N GLU A 570 33.63 10.16 11.40
CA GLU A 570 32.74 11.32 11.22
C GLU A 570 31.72 11.08 10.10
N GLU A 571 32.17 10.54 8.97
CA GLU A 571 31.33 10.29 7.80
C GLU A 571 30.32 9.15 8.06
N PRO A 572 29.05 9.32 7.66
CA PRO A 572 28.05 8.26 7.67
C PRO A 572 28.45 7.15 6.70
N ARG A 573 27.99 5.93 6.98
CA ARG A 573 28.09 4.81 6.05
C ARG A 573 26.70 4.32 5.67
N GLU A 574 26.53 3.95 4.41
CA GLU A 574 25.31 3.31 3.93
C GLU A 574 25.22 1.88 4.46
N PHE A 575 24.04 1.49 4.95
CA PHE A 575 23.84 0.20 5.61
C PHE A 575 23.71 -0.97 4.62
N ASP A 576 23.09 -0.72 3.46
CA ASP A 576 22.73 -1.72 2.44
C ASP A 576 23.10 -1.19 1.06
N PHE A 577 23.57 -2.05 0.15
CA PHE A 577 23.96 -1.65 -1.21
C PHE A 577 22.79 -1.49 -2.20
N GLY A 578 21.57 -1.84 -1.78
CA GLY A 578 20.35 -1.66 -2.54
C GLY A 578 19.52 -0.48 -2.05
N GLU A 579 18.57 -0.03 -2.87
CA GLU A 579 17.72 1.14 -2.59
C GLU A 579 16.43 0.83 -1.79
N HIS A 580 16.35 -0.36 -1.18
CA HIS A 580 15.13 -0.85 -0.54
C HIS A 580 15.31 -1.37 0.89
N PHE A 581 16.45 -1.13 1.55
CA PHE A 581 16.53 -1.27 3.00
C PHE A 581 16.30 0.11 3.61
N THR A 582 15.04 0.42 3.94
CA THR A 582 14.66 1.69 4.55
C THR A 582 13.85 1.47 5.81
N GLY A 583 13.67 2.57 6.56
CA GLY A 583 12.92 2.59 7.81
C GLY A 583 13.44 1.62 8.87
N PRO A 584 14.69 1.77 9.34
CA PRO A 584 15.28 0.85 10.29
C PRO A 584 14.51 0.86 11.61
N SER A 585 14.23 -0.32 12.14
CA SER A 585 13.77 -0.50 13.52
C SER A 585 14.46 -1.71 14.12
N GLY A 586 14.61 -1.78 15.44
CA GLY A 586 15.29 -2.92 16.03
C GLY A 586 15.24 -2.98 17.55
N PHE A 587 15.76 -4.08 18.06
CA PHE A 587 15.80 -4.36 19.49
C PHE A 587 16.92 -5.34 19.83
N VAL A 588 17.14 -5.53 21.12
CA VAL A 588 18.01 -6.58 21.63
C VAL A 588 17.15 -7.80 21.97
N THR A 589 17.41 -8.90 21.28
CA THR A 589 16.77 -10.19 21.52
C THR A 589 17.17 -10.78 22.88
N PRO A 590 16.41 -11.75 23.43
CA PRO A 590 16.73 -12.37 24.72
C PRO A 590 18.10 -13.08 24.76
N ASP A 591 18.63 -13.49 23.62
CA ASP A 591 19.95 -14.12 23.50
C ASP A 591 21.10 -13.10 23.32
N GLY A 592 20.78 -11.81 23.32
CA GLY A 592 21.75 -10.72 23.28
C GLY A 592 22.16 -10.26 21.88
N ARG A 593 21.54 -10.77 20.81
CA ARG A 593 21.72 -10.22 19.45
C ARG A 593 20.96 -8.90 19.31
N SER A 594 21.58 -7.95 18.61
CA SER A 594 20.89 -6.78 18.07
C SER A 594 20.31 -7.16 16.71
N VAL A 595 18.98 -7.10 16.59
CA VAL A 595 18.25 -7.45 15.38
C VAL A 595 17.56 -6.20 14.84
N LEU A 596 17.71 -5.99 13.54
CA LEU A 596 17.08 -4.93 12.77
C LEU A 596 16.01 -5.49 11.83
N PHE A 597 15.00 -4.68 11.61
CA PHE A 597 13.93 -4.83 10.64
C PHE A 597 13.95 -3.60 9.73
N SER A 598 13.45 -3.77 8.51
CA SER A 598 13.32 -2.71 7.53
C SER A 598 12.06 -2.94 6.70
N ILE A 599 11.54 -1.89 6.10
CA ILE A 599 10.62 -2.01 4.97
C ILE A 599 11.42 -2.16 3.68
N THR A 600 10.85 -2.94 2.76
CA THR A 600 11.24 -2.99 1.36
C THR A 600 10.16 -2.35 0.49
N GLN A 601 10.21 -1.04 0.33
CA GLN A 601 9.25 -0.27 -0.48
C GLN A 601 9.32 -0.71 -1.96
N ASP A 602 8.18 -0.97 -2.62
CA ASP A 602 8.14 -1.67 -3.93
C ASP A 602 8.42 -0.83 -5.17
N ARG A 603 8.40 0.51 -5.09
CA ARG A 603 8.55 1.44 -6.23
C ARG A 603 7.58 1.18 -7.41
N ARG A 604 6.53 0.37 -7.19
CA ARG A 604 5.42 0.22 -8.12
C ARG A 604 4.65 1.53 -8.21
N THR A 605 4.04 1.79 -9.35
CA THR A 605 3.17 2.96 -9.51
C THR A 605 1.88 2.79 -8.72
N GLU A 606 1.18 3.87 -8.42
CA GLU A 606 -0.10 3.84 -7.71
C GLU A 606 -1.14 2.97 -8.47
N GLN A 607 -1.10 2.98 -9.81
CA GLN A 607 -1.91 2.08 -10.65
C GLN A 607 -1.61 0.61 -10.38
N GLN A 608 -0.33 0.24 -10.30
CA GLN A 608 0.09 -1.13 -10.01
C GLN A 608 -0.26 -1.54 -8.58
N HIS A 609 -0.18 -0.61 -7.60
CA HIS A 609 -0.68 -0.83 -6.24
C HIS A 609 -2.18 -1.10 -6.25
N ALA A 610 -2.97 -0.27 -6.92
CA ALA A 610 -4.41 -0.43 -7.04
C ALA A 610 -4.74 -1.82 -7.61
N GLN A 611 -4.14 -2.18 -8.74
CA GLN A 611 -4.35 -3.46 -9.45
C GLN A 611 -3.93 -4.70 -8.65
N SER A 612 -2.95 -4.57 -7.75
CA SER A 612 -2.55 -5.65 -6.86
C SER A 612 -3.35 -5.71 -5.56
N GLY A 613 -3.93 -4.58 -5.14
CA GLY A 613 -4.60 -4.42 -3.86
C GLY A 613 -3.69 -4.49 -2.63
N TRP A 614 -2.37 -4.49 -2.79
CA TRP A 614 -1.42 -4.44 -1.68
C TRP A 614 -0.18 -3.63 -2.04
N ALA A 615 0.53 -3.11 -1.03
CA ALA A 615 1.76 -2.35 -1.23
C ALA A 615 2.77 -2.65 -0.13
N HIS A 616 4.02 -2.83 -0.57
CA HIS A 616 5.22 -3.01 0.26
C HIS A 616 5.23 -4.30 1.11
N ASN A 617 6.36 -4.55 1.78
CA ASN A 617 6.59 -5.65 2.71
C ASN A 617 7.82 -5.35 3.57
N ALA A 618 8.04 -6.11 4.63
CA ALA A 618 9.27 -6.09 5.40
C ALA A 618 10.41 -6.84 4.69
N GLY A 619 11.65 -6.42 4.92
CA GLY A 619 12.84 -7.23 4.65
C GLY A 619 12.97 -8.39 5.64
N MET A 620 13.85 -9.34 5.35
CA MET A 620 14.25 -10.37 6.30
C MET A 620 14.94 -9.72 7.50
N PRO A 621 14.58 -10.06 8.75
CA PRO A 621 15.27 -9.49 9.91
C PRO A 621 16.77 -9.82 9.86
N VAL A 622 17.62 -8.86 10.20
CA VAL A 622 19.08 -9.01 10.16
C VAL A 622 19.68 -8.87 11.56
N SER A 623 20.66 -9.72 11.87
CA SER A 623 21.51 -9.57 13.05
C SER A 623 22.73 -8.71 12.69
N VAL A 624 23.03 -7.72 13.53
CA VAL A 624 24.22 -6.87 13.40
C VAL A 624 25.26 -7.18 14.46
N SER A 625 26.54 -7.13 14.06
CA SER A 625 27.67 -7.40 14.97
C SER A 625 28.90 -6.55 14.64
N LEU A 626 29.82 -6.44 15.58
CA LEU A 626 31.13 -5.83 15.38
C LEU A 626 32.13 -6.92 14.99
N ARG A 627 32.66 -6.84 13.77
CA ARG A 627 33.67 -7.76 13.26
C ARG A 627 35.02 -7.51 13.93
N THR A 628 35.92 -8.49 13.79
CA THR A 628 37.27 -8.42 14.39
C THR A 628 38.16 -7.33 13.80
N ASP A 629 37.86 -6.88 12.58
CA ASP A 629 38.51 -5.76 11.90
C ASP A 629 37.91 -4.39 12.28
N GLY A 630 36.91 -4.36 13.16
CA GLY A 630 36.22 -3.13 13.59
C GLY A 630 35.10 -2.67 12.66
N THR A 631 34.77 -3.44 11.62
CA THR A 631 33.68 -3.12 10.69
C THR A 631 32.35 -3.75 11.10
N LEU A 632 31.27 -3.31 10.45
CA LEU A 632 29.93 -3.87 10.66
C LEU A 632 29.84 -5.27 10.06
N GLY A 633 29.26 -6.20 10.81
CA GLY A 633 28.80 -7.49 10.31
C GLY A 633 27.29 -7.51 10.19
N VAL A 634 26.77 -8.00 9.06
CA VAL A 634 25.34 -8.08 8.76
C VAL A 634 25.04 -9.49 8.23
N GLU A 635 24.06 -10.16 8.86
CA GLU A 635 23.56 -11.46 8.41
C GLU A 635 22.04 -11.54 8.62
N PRO A 636 21.28 -12.27 7.78
CA PRO A 636 19.90 -12.59 8.10
C PRO A 636 19.85 -13.41 9.40
N VAL A 637 18.79 -13.24 10.18
CA VAL A 637 18.60 -14.00 11.43
C VAL A 637 18.77 -15.51 11.19
N ALA A 638 19.39 -16.20 12.14
CA ALA A 638 19.68 -17.63 12.04
C ALA A 638 18.40 -18.45 11.82
N GLU A 639 17.28 -17.97 12.37
CA GLU A 639 15.94 -18.52 12.24
C GLU A 639 15.44 -18.60 10.79
N ALA A 640 15.95 -17.77 9.87
CA ALA A 640 15.64 -17.89 8.45
C ALA A 640 15.99 -19.27 7.86
N ALA A 641 16.95 -19.99 8.46
CA ALA A 641 17.23 -21.38 8.07
C ALA A 641 16.07 -22.34 8.37
N GLY A 642 15.18 -22.01 9.31
CA GLY A 642 13.97 -22.78 9.63
C GLY A 642 12.93 -22.79 8.50
N LEU A 643 12.97 -21.80 7.61
CA LEU A 643 12.14 -21.74 6.41
C LEU A 643 12.65 -22.67 5.29
N ARG A 644 13.85 -23.22 5.39
CA ARG A 644 14.41 -24.11 4.35
C ARG A 644 13.61 -25.40 4.25
N GLY A 645 13.02 -25.63 3.09
CA GLY A 645 12.39 -26.88 2.70
C GLY A 645 13.37 -27.79 1.95
N LYS A 646 12.93 -28.29 0.79
CA LYS A 646 13.70 -29.25 -0.02
C LYS A 646 15.01 -28.62 -0.50
N LYS A 647 16.15 -29.29 -0.24
CA LYS A 647 17.43 -28.97 -0.89
C LYS A 647 17.38 -29.36 -2.37
N LEU A 648 17.56 -28.40 -3.26
CA LEU A 648 17.49 -28.55 -4.71
C LEU A 648 18.87 -28.81 -5.34
N ALA A 649 19.93 -28.21 -4.77
CA ALA A 649 21.30 -28.41 -5.24
C ALA A 649 22.27 -28.53 -4.07
N HIS A 650 23.33 -29.31 -4.30
CA HIS A 650 24.47 -29.48 -3.40
C HIS A 650 25.74 -29.69 -4.23
N ILE A 651 26.53 -28.63 -4.37
CA ILE A 651 27.69 -28.58 -5.26
C ILE A 651 28.93 -28.25 -4.42
N ARG A 652 30.03 -28.97 -4.64
CA ARG A 652 31.30 -28.78 -3.93
C ARG A 652 32.45 -28.88 -4.92
N HIS A 653 33.44 -28.01 -4.76
CA HIS A 653 34.69 -27.99 -5.52
C HIS A 653 34.52 -28.21 -7.04
N ALA A 654 33.68 -27.39 -7.68
CA ALA A 654 33.36 -27.50 -9.10
C ALA A 654 33.90 -26.29 -9.89
N SER A 655 34.14 -26.49 -11.19
CA SER A 655 34.24 -25.35 -12.12
C SER A 655 32.86 -24.71 -12.32
N VAL A 656 32.81 -23.52 -12.90
CA VAL A 656 31.55 -22.83 -13.23
C VAL A 656 30.70 -23.68 -14.19
N GLU A 657 31.30 -24.30 -15.20
CA GLU A 657 30.58 -25.14 -16.16
C GLU A 657 29.98 -26.39 -15.52
N GLU A 658 30.71 -27.05 -14.61
CA GLU A 658 30.19 -28.19 -13.87
C GLU A 658 29.09 -27.77 -12.89
N ALA A 659 29.21 -26.60 -12.27
CA ALA A 659 28.15 -26.06 -11.43
C ALA A 659 26.86 -25.82 -12.25
N ASN A 660 26.96 -25.20 -13.42
CA ASN A 660 25.82 -24.95 -14.29
C ASN A 660 25.15 -26.23 -14.79
N ARG A 661 25.91 -27.28 -15.15
CA ARG A 661 25.33 -28.59 -15.48
C ARG A 661 24.45 -29.15 -14.37
N ARG A 662 24.82 -28.91 -13.11
CA ARG A 662 24.05 -29.35 -11.93
C ARG A 662 22.89 -28.42 -11.59
N LEU A 663 22.99 -27.14 -11.96
CA LEU A 663 21.92 -26.15 -11.80
C LEU A 663 20.85 -26.22 -12.88
N ALA A 664 21.12 -26.83 -14.04
CA ALA A 664 20.18 -26.90 -15.17
C ALA A 664 18.79 -27.48 -14.83
N GLY A 665 18.67 -28.29 -13.78
CA GLY A 665 17.38 -28.83 -13.29
C GLY A 665 16.80 -28.10 -12.07
N VAL A 666 17.42 -27.01 -11.63
CA VAL A 666 16.96 -26.19 -10.50
C VAL A 666 16.08 -25.07 -11.03
N SER A 667 14.85 -25.02 -10.52
CA SER A 667 13.87 -23.98 -10.83
C SER A 667 13.11 -23.62 -9.55
N GLY A 668 12.88 -22.33 -9.33
CA GLY A 668 12.02 -21.84 -8.26
C GLY A 668 11.97 -20.32 -8.14
N ASP A 669 10.89 -19.83 -7.53
CA ASP A 669 10.62 -18.44 -7.19
C ASP A 669 10.82 -18.13 -5.69
N LEU A 670 11.00 -19.19 -4.87
CA LEU A 670 11.25 -19.13 -3.42
C LEU A 670 12.51 -19.90 -3.06
N LEU A 671 13.67 -19.24 -2.97
CA LEU A 671 14.97 -19.88 -2.83
C LEU A 671 15.84 -19.26 -1.72
N ASP A 672 16.59 -20.10 -1.01
CA ASP A 672 17.79 -19.71 -0.25
C ASP A 672 18.99 -20.32 -0.96
N ILE A 673 19.92 -19.47 -1.41
CA ILE A 673 21.11 -19.84 -2.16
C ILE A 673 22.32 -19.45 -1.32
N SER A 674 23.17 -20.41 -0.98
CA SER A 674 24.42 -20.16 -0.26
C SER A 674 25.61 -20.58 -1.11
N ALA A 675 26.52 -19.67 -1.43
CA ALA A 675 27.66 -19.91 -2.32
C ALA A 675 28.98 -19.38 -1.74
N VAL A 676 30.07 -20.11 -2.00
CA VAL A 676 31.45 -19.69 -1.73
C VAL A 676 32.26 -19.91 -3.00
N ILE A 677 32.78 -18.83 -3.57
CA ILE A 677 33.42 -18.83 -4.89
C ILE A 677 34.83 -18.22 -4.79
N GLU A 678 35.80 -18.89 -5.41
CA GLU A 678 37.18 -18.41 -5.52
C GLU A 678 37.42 -17.86 -6.94
N PRO A 679 37.75 -16.56 -7.09
CA PRO A 679 37.83 -15.92 -8.41
C PRO A 679 38.99 -16.33 -9.33
N ARG A 680 39.80 -17.37 -9.08
CA ARG A 680 40.86 -17.97 -9.95
C ARG A 680 41.28 -17.26 -11.29
N GLY A 681 41.54 -15.95 -11.26
CA GLY A 681 41.83 -15.11 -12.43
C GLY A 681 40.62 -14.49 -13.16
N ALA A 682 39.38 -14.86 -12.84
CA ALA A 682 38.17 -14.19 -13.30
C ALA A 682 38.14 -12.72 -12.87
N ARG A 683 37.81 -11.85 -13.82
CA ARG A 683 37.54 -10.42 -13.61
C ARG A 683 36.16 -10.19 -13.00
N THR A 684 35.19 -10.97 -13.45
CA THR A 684 33.80 -10.86 -12.99
C THR A 684 33.24 -12.25 -12.69
N ILE A 685 32.52 -12.37 -11.57
CA ILE A 685 31.72 -13.55 -11.23
C ILE A 685 30.27 -13.10 -11.13
N THR A 686 29.35 -13.79 -11.82
CA THR A 686 27.93 -13.42 -11.83
C THR A 686 27.05 -14.62 -11.52
N LEU A 687 26.11 -14.44 -10.58
CA LEU A 687 24.99 -15.35 -10.33
C LEU A 687 23.72 -14.71 -10.92
N ALA A 688 23.18 -15.32 -11.97
CA ALA A 688 21.87 -15.00 -12.51
C ALA A 688 20.78 -15.74 -11.74
N VAL A 689 19.72 -15.03 -11.35
CA VAL A 689 18.50 -15.57 -10.73
C VAL A 689 17.26 -15.08 -11.47
N ARG A 690 16.13 -15.77 -11.28
CA ARG A 690 14.90 -15.53 -12.05
C ARG A 690 15.18 -15.50 -13.56
N ALA A 691 16.08 -16.37 -14.01
CA ALA A 691 16.56 -16.38 -15.38
C ALA A 691 15.66 -17.27 -16.26
N CYS A 692 15.24 -16.74 -17.41
CA CYS A 692 14.67 -17.52 -18.49
C CYS A 692 15.76 -18.28 -19.25
N ALA A 693 15.41 -19.42 -19.86
CA ALA A 693 16.38 -20.22 -20.62
C ALA A 693 16.94 -19.51 -21.86
N ASP A 694 16.16 -18.59 -22.45
CA ASP A 694 16.57 -17.72 -23.56
C ASP A 694 17.20 -16.39 -23.10
N GLY A 695 17.29 -16.19 -21.78
CA GLY A 695 17.84 -15.01 -21.15
C GLY A 695 16.99 -13.75 -21.24
N THR A 696 15.77 -13.75 -21.80
CA THR A 696 15.03 -12.48 -22.01
C THR A 696 14.68 -11.76 -20.71
N GLU A 697 14.36 -12.51 -19.65
CA GLU A 697 14.28 -12.00 -18.28
C GLU A 697 15.32 -12.67 -17.40
N GLU A 698 16.07 -11.88 -16.63
CA GLU A 698 17.03 -12.33 -15.62
C GLU A 698 17.37 -11.19 -14.65
N THR A 699 17.83 -11.54 -13.45
CA THR A 699 18.43 -10.59 -12.50
C THR A 699 19.84 -11.06 -12.15
N LEU A 700 20.83 -10.18 -12.27
CA LEU A 700 22.24 -10.55 -12.15
C LEU A 700 22.84 -10.02 -10.86
N LEU A 701 23.50 -10.88 -10.08
CA LEU A 701 24.31 -10.52 -8.93
C LEU A 701 25.78 -10.73 -9.29
N SER A 702 26.55 -9.65 -9.38
CA SER A 702 27.90 -9.66 -9.93
C SER A 702 28.93 -9.10 -8.97
N TYR A 703 30.11 -9.73 -8.93
CA TYR A 703 31.30 -9.20 -8.27
C TYR A 703 32.38 -8.90 -9.30
N ASP A 704 32.87 -7.66 -9.34
CA ASP A 704 34.05 -7.26 -10.12
C ASP A 704 35.29 -7.25 -9.22
N THR A 705 36.28 -8.07 -9.57
CA THR A 705 37.50 -8.25 -8.78
C THR A 705 38.49 -7.10 -8.92
N ALA A 706 38.41 -6.31 -9.98
CA ALA A 706 39.30 -5.17 -10.22
C ALA A 706 38.79 -3.92 -9.48
N GLU A 707 37.47 -3.71 -9.52
CA GLU A 707 36.80 -2.58 -8.85
C GLU A 707 36.42 -2.88 -7.38
N HIS A 708 36.62 -4.12 -6.92
CA HIS A 708 36.22 -4.59 -5.59
C HIS A 708 34.75 -4.28 -5.29
N ARG A 709 33.86 -4.49 -6.25
CA ARG A 709 32.46 -4.03 -6.20
C ARG A 709 31.49 -5.19 -6.38
N PHE A 710 30.50 -5.29 -5.49
CA PHE A 710 29.36 -6.19 -5.62
C PHE A 710 28.11 -5.41 -6.02
N GLN A 711 27.35 -5.92 -6.99
CA GLN A 711 26.18 -5.22 -7.52
C GLN A 711 25.07 -6.16 -7.98
N ILE A 712 23.84 -5.63 -7.99
CA ILE A 712 22.68 -6.18 -8.67
C ILE A 712 22.45 -5.42 -9.98
N ASP A 713 22.16 -6.13 -11.06
CA ASP A 713 21.65 -5.57 -12.32
C ASP A 713 20.25 -6.12 -12.59
N ARG A 714 19.28 -5.21 -12.61
CA ARG A 714 17.85 -5.48 -12.85
C ARG A 714 17.37 -5.02 -14.22
N SER A 715 18.25 -4.57 -15.11
CA SER A 715 17.90 -4.05 -16.44
C SER A 715 17.03 -5.02 -17.25
N ARG A 716 17.15 -6.33 -16.99
CA ARG A 716 16.35 -7.39 -17.62
C ARG A 716 15.47 -8.16 -16.64
N SER A 717 15.19 -7.60 -15.46
CA SER A 717 14.41 -8.32 -14.42
C SER A 717 12.90 -8.41 -14.69
N SER A 718 12.41 -7.68 -15.70
CA SER A 718 11.00 -7.63 -16.09
C SER A 718 10.85 -7.18 -17.54
N LEU A 719 9.91 -7.77 -18.29
CA LEU A 719 9.45 -7.26 -19.59
C LEU A 719 8.39 -6.16 -19.45
N ASP A 720 7.83 -5.95 -18.26
CA ASP A 720 6.90 -4.84 -18.02
C ASP A 720 7.69 -3.52 -18.10
N PRO A 721 7.35 -2.61 -19.02
CA PRO A 721 8.05 -1.34 -19.17
C PRO A 721 7.83 -0.40 -17.98
N ASP A 722 6.74 -0.56 -17.22
CA ASP A 722 6.41 0.30 -16.07
C ASP A 722 7.14 -0.12 -14.79
N VAL A 723 7.84 -1.25 -14.81
CA VAL A 723 8.68 -1.68 -13.69
C VAL A 723 9.98 -0.89 -13.72
N ARG A 724 10.24 -0.14 -12.65
CA ARG A 724 11.53 0.54 -12.45
C ARG A 724 12.67 -0.46 -12.32
N LYS A 725 13.66 -0.33 -13.21
CA LYS A 725 14.86 -1.17 -13.30
C LYS A 725 16.09 -0.33 -12.97
N GLY A 726 17.23 -0.98 -12.72
CA GLY A 726 18.48 -0.26 -12.45
C GLY A 726 19.57 -1.15 -11.89
N VAL A 727 20.77 -0.59 -11.81
CA VAL A 727 21.97 -1.23 -11.26
C VAL A 727 22.32 -0.58 -9.94
N HIS A 728 22.46 -1.38 -8.88
CA HIS A 728 22.81 -0.92 -7.53
C HIS A 728 23.95 -1.77 -6.97
N GLY A 729 24.82 -1.18 -6.14
CA GLY A 729 25.96 -1.91 -5.61
C GLY A 729 26.94 -1.04 -4.85
N GLY A 730 27.86 -1.69 -4.15
CA GLY A 730 28.86 -1.04 -3.31
C GLY A 730 30.17 -1.81 -3.24
N SER A 731 31.18 -1.17 -2.65
CA SER A 731 32.51 -1.75 -2.50
C SER A 731 32.54 -2.80 -1.40
N VAL A 732 33.11 -3.97 -1.69
CA VAL A 732 33.31 -5.06 -0.73
C VAL A 732 34.56 -5.85 -1.06
N GLU A 733 35.37 -6.10 -0.02
CA GLU A 733 36.57 -6.91 -0.14
C GLU A 733 36.26 -8.40 -0.07
N LEU A 734 37.08 -9.20 -0.75
CA LEU A 734 37.03 -10.66 -0.62
C LEU A 734 37.54 -11.11 0.75
N ASP A 735 36.80 -12.00 1.41
CA ASP A 735 37.23 -12.59 2.68
C ASP A 735 38.10 -13.82 2.43
N GLY A 736 39.38 -13.75 2.82
CA GLY A 736 40.36 -14.81 2.55
C GLY A 736 40.52 -15.13 1.05
N GLY A 737 40.31 -14.14 0.18
CA GLY A 737 40.33 -14.31 -1.28
C GLY A 737 39.10 -15.05 -1.84
N ARG A 738 37.99 -15.09 -1.10
CA ARG A 738 36.74 -15.73 -1.51
C ARG A 738 35.56 -14.76 -1.47
N LEU A 739 34.63 -15.00 -2.37
CA LEU A 739 33.30 -14.39 -2.38
C LEU A 739 32.32 -15.36 -1.71
N THR A 740 31.80 -14.98 -0.55
CA THR A 740 30.74 -15.70 0.16
C THR A 740 29.43 -14.93 -0.03
N LEU A 741 28.42 -15.62 -0.54
CA LEU A 741 27.09 -15.06 -0.80
C LEU A 741 26.02 -15.92 -0.13
N ARG A 742 25.05 -15.28 0.51
CA ARG A 742 23.74 -15.86 0.79
C ARG A 742 22.67 -15.02 0.12
N VAL A 743 21.86 -15.60 -0.74
CA VAL A 743 20.78 -14.92 -1.46
C VAL A 743 19.44 -15.50 -1.01
N LEU A 744 18.55 -14.65 -0.53
CA LEU A 744 17.15 -14.98 -0.25
C LEU A 744 16.31 -14.40 -1.38
N LEU A 745 15.67 -15.28 -2.14
CA LEU A 745 14.84 -14.95 -3.29
C LEU A 745 13.39 -15.30 -2.99
N ASP A 746 12.51 -14.32 -3.03
CA ASP A 746 11.06 -14.46 -2.98
C ASP A 746 10.46 -13.96 -4.31
N ARG A 747 9.13 -13.97 -4.43
CA ARG A 747 8.43 -13.64 -5.67
C ARG A 747 8.73 -12.26 -6.24
N SER A 748 8.78 -11.25 -5.37
CA SER A 748 9.21 -9.90 -5.75
C SER A 748 10.32 -9.32 -4.89
N MET A 749 10.97 -10.16 -4.08
CA MET A 749 12.07 -9.77 -3.20
C MET A 749 13.35 -10.50 -3.56
N LEU A 750 14.47 -9.79 -3.46
CA LEU A 750 15.81 -10.37 -3.51
C LEU A 750 16.67 -9.68 -2.46
N GLU A 751 17.18 -10.46 -1.51
CA GLU A 751 18.19 -10.01 -0.55
C GLU A 751 19.47 -10.81 -0.72
N ALA A 752 20.62 -10.14 -0.84
CA ALA A 752 21.93 -10.77 -0.94
C ALA A 752 22.84 -10.28 0.19
N TYR A 753 23.45 -11.21 0.92
CA TYR A 753 24.39 -10.94 2.00
C TYR A 753 25.77 -11.39 1.59
N VAL A 754 26.72 -10.46 1.57
CA VAL A 754 28.06 -10.67 1.04
C VAL A 754 29.10 -10.62 2.15
N ASN A 755 29.92 -11.67 2.24
CA ASN A 755 31.05 -11.80 3.16
C ASN A 755 30.77 -11.47 4.63
N VAL A 756 29.51 -11.57 5.08
CA VAL A 756 29.07 -11.19 6.44
C VAL A 756 29.41 -9.72 6.75
N SER A 757 29.55 -8.86 5.74
CA SER A 757 29.97 -7.46 5.90
C SER A 757 28.92 -6.46 5.44
N ASN A 758 28.07 -6.84 4.49
CA ASN A 758 27.01 -5.97 3.98
C ASN A 758 25.85 -6.78 3.40
N SER A 759 24.73 -6.10 3.16
CA SER A 759 23.53 -6.62 2.52
C SER A 759 23.19 -5.82 1.25
N LEU A 760 22.38 -6.41 0.39
CA LEU A 760 21.80 -5.76 -0.78
C LEU A 760 20.34 -6.19 -0.85
N THR A 761 19.44 -5.24 -0.68
CA THR A 761 17.99 -5.45 -0.64
C THR A 761 17.34 -4.86 -1.89
N SER A 762 16.60 -5.67 -2.64
CA SER A 762 15.99 -5.25 -3.90
C SER A 762 14.64 -5.87 -4.20
N ARG A 763 13.92 -5.21 -5.12
CA ARG A 763 12.64 -5.66 -5.67
C ARG A 763 12.78 -6.04 -7.14
N VAL A 764 12.12 -7.13 -7.52
CA VAL A 764 12.08 -7.64 -8.89
C VAL A 764 10.64 -8.03 -9.25
N TYR A 765 10.21 -7.78 -10.49
CA TYR A 765 8.82 -8.08 -10.94
C TYR A 765 8.83 -8.79 -12.29
N PRO A 766 9.40 -10.01 -12.37
CA PRO A 766 9.42 -10.76 -13.61
C PRO A 766 7.99 -11.03 -14.09
N THR A 767 7.82 -11.02 -15.40
CA THR A 767 6.52 -11.19 -16.06
C THR A 767 6.31 -12.61 -16.54
N ARG A 768 7.39 -13.30 -16.92
CA ARG A 768 7.33 -14.66 -17.47
C ARG A 768 7.28 -15.71 -16.38
N GLU A 769 6.41 -16.70 -16.58
CA GLU A 769 6.30 -17.85 -15.68
C GLU A 769 7.58 -18.69 -15.62
N ASP A 770 8.33 -18.80 -16.72
CA ASP A 770 9.54 -19.60 -16.80
C ASP A 770 10.82 -18.89 -16.28
N ALA A 771 10.71 -17.64 -15.82
CA ALA A 771 11.77 -16.87 -15.15
C ALA A 771 12.08 -17.42 -13.75
N THR A 772 12.59 -18.64 -13.68
CA THR A 772 12.80 -19.41 -12.43
C THR A 772 14.17 -20.08 -12.35
N GLY A 773 14.99 -19.94 -13.39
CA GLY A 773 16.30 -20.57 -13.49
C GLY A 773 17.41 -19.86 -12.70
N LEU A 774 18.53 -20.58 -12.54
CA LEU A 774 19.77 -20.11 -11.95
C LEU A 774 20.96 -20.40 -12.89
N ALA A 775 21.89 -19.47 -13.02
CA ALA A 775 23.14 -19.70 -13.75
C ALA A 775 24.31 -18.94 -13.10
N LEU A 776 25.51 -19.51 -13.21
CA LEU A 776 26.74 -18.88 -12.78
C LEU A 776 27.64 -18.60 -13.99
N THR A 777 28.25 -17.43 -14.09
CA THR A 777 29.25 -17.13 -15.12
C THR A 777 30.53 -16.58 -14.48
N SER A 778 31.64 -16.75 -15.21
CA SER A 778 32.92 -16.12 -14.88
C SER A 778 33.55 -15.57 -16.15
N GLU A 779 33.89 -14.28 -16.15
CA GLU A 779 34.46 -13.56 -17.28
C GLU A 779 35.90 -13.11 -17.01
N GLY A 780 36.71 -12.94 -18.07
CA GLY A 780 38.11 -12.51 -17.95
C GLY A 780 39.07 -13.56 -17.37
N GLY A 781 38.56 -14.71 -16.92
CA GLY A 781 39.32 -15.82 -16.38
C GLY A 781 38.40 -16.86 -15.75
N SER A 782 38.98 -17.85 -15.05
CA SER A 782 38.21 -18.93 -14.42
C SER A 782 37.79 -18.60 -13.00
N ALA A 783 36.68 -19.18 -12.52
CA ALA A 783 36.33 -19.21 -11.11
C ALA A 783 36.08 -20.64 -10.62
N ARG A 784 36.23 -20.88 -9.31
CA ARG A 784 35.98 -22.17 -8.68
C ARG A 784 34.89 -22.06 -7.62
N VAL A 785 33.81 -22.81 -7.78
CA VAL A 785 32.76 -22.97 -6.78
C VAL A 785 33.27 -23.90 -5.69
N THR A 786 33.62 -23.35 -4.53
CA THR A 786 34.02 -24.14 -3.36
C THR A 786 32.82 -24.86 -2.78
N SER A 787 31.70 -24.14 -2.61
CA SER A 787 30.41 -24.70 -2.26
C SER A 787 29.28 -23.89 -2.86
N LEU A 788 28.21 -24.55 -3.28
CA LEU A 788 26.92 -23.94 -3.61
C LEU A 788 25.81 -24.88 -3.15
N ASP A 789 24.92 -24.38 -2.32
CA ASP A 789 23.68 -25.06 -1.92
C ASP A 789 22.48 -24.21 -2.28
N VAL A 790 21.40 -24.86 -2.71
CA VAL A 790 20.12 -24.20 -3.01
C VAL A 790 19.02 -24.95 -2.27
N TRP A 791 18.16 -24.24 -1.55
CA TRP A 791 16.96 -24.77 -0.92
C TRP A 791 15.73 -24.08 -1.48
N ARG A 792 14.66 -24.84 -1.69
CA ARG A 792 13.32 -24.28 -1.78
C ARG A 792 12.91 -23.78 -0.41
N MET A 793 12.37 -22.56 -0.33
CA MET A 793 11.85 -21.98 0.90
C MET A 793 10.37 -22.32 1.10
N ASN A 794 9.96 -22.53 2.35
CA ASN A 794 8.57 -22.54 2.79
C ASN A 794 8.13 -21.10 3.11
N GLY A 795 6.82 -20.86 3.15
CA GLY A 795 6.27 -19.55 3.49
C GLY A 795 6.31 -19.24 4.99
N SER A 796 6.22 -17.97 5.34
CA SER A 796 6.08 -17.46 6.72
C SER A 796 4.69 -17.69 7.32
N TYR A 797 3.74 -18.14 6.51
CA TYR A 797 2.34 -18.32 6.88
C TYR A 797 1.90 -19.76 6.58
N ASP A 798 0.83 -20.21 7.22
CA ASP A 798 0.40 -21.61 7.21
C ASP A 798 0.06 -22.18 5.82
N THR A 799 -0.30 -21.31 4.86
CA THR A 799 -0.74 -21.70 3.52
C THR A 799 0.30 -21.31 2.48
N SER A 800 0.84 -22.29 1.76
CA SER A 800 1.61 -22.05 0.54
C SER A 800 0.65 -21.78 -0.62
N VAL A 801 0.78 -20.62 -1.23
CA VAL A 801 -0.01 -20.20 -2.39
C VAL A 801 0.81 -20.48 -3.65
N ALA A 802 0.26 -21.08 -4.69
CA ALA A 802 0.94 -21.17 -5.98
C ALA A 802 0.74 -19.85 -6.75
N PRO A 803 1.77 -19.28 -7.40
CA PRO A 803 1.58 -18.11 -8.24
C PRO A 803 0.78 -18.47 -9.49
N ALA A 804 0.01 -17.53 -10.02
CA ALA A 804 -0.67 -17.72 -11.30
C ALA A 804 0.33 -17.75 -12.46
N ALA A 805 0.08 -18.66 -13.39
CA ALA A 805 0.72 -18.68 -14.70
C ALA A 805 0.33 -17.42 -15.49
N TYR A 806 1.32 -16.81 -16.13
CA TYR A 806 1.10 -15.75 -17.11
C TYR A 806 2.21 -15.77 -18.14
N ASP A 807 1.79 -15.94 -19.38
CA ASP A 807 2.61 -15.65 -20.54
C ASP A 807 2.15 -14.27 -21.04
N PRO A 808 2.98 -13.22 -21.00
CA PRO A 808 2.67 -12.03 -21.77
C PRO A 808 2.46 -12.46 -23.24
N PRO A 809 1.52 -11.85 -23.98
CA PRO A 809 1.43 -12.06 -25.41
C PRO A 809 2.81 -11.84 -26.02
N ARG A 810 3.27 -12.82 -26.81
CA ARG A 810 4.56 -12.74 -27.50
C ARG A 810 4.31 -12.24 -28.91
N PRO A 811 4.73 -11.02 -29.29
CA PRO A 811 4.76 -10.67 -30.69
C PRO A 811 5.91 -11.45 -31.33
N ALA A 812 5.56 -12.36 -32.24
CA ALA A 812 6.50 -12.81 -33.26
C ALA A 812 6.05 -12.17 -34.57
N ASP A 813 6.88 -11.26 -35.11
CA ASP A 813 6.79 -10.67 -36.46
C ASP A 813 5.87 -9.44 -36.66
N VAL A 814 6.05 -8.40 -35.82
CA VAL A 814 5.43 -7.05 -36.01
C VAL A 814 6.50 -5.94 -35.98
N ASP A 815 6.18 -4.81 -36.59
CA ASP A 815 6.92 -3.55 -36.43
C ASP A 815 6.22 -2.66 -35.38
N ALA A 816 6.84 -1.54 -34.99
CA ALA A 816 6.25 -0.53 -34.11
C ALA A 816 5.68 0.66 -34.91
N LEU A 817 4.79 1.43 -34.28
CA LEU A 817 4.37 2.72 -34.81
C LEU A 817 5.59 3.67 -34.88
N PRO A 818 5.81 4.39 -36.00
CA PRO A 818 6.93 5.32 -36.10
C PRO A 818 6.89 6.39 -35.00
N ASN A 819 8.03 6.60 -34.32
CA ASN A 819 8.18 7.56 -33.22
C ASN A 819 7.09 7.41 -32.13
N HIS A 820 6.78 6.16 -31.77
CA HIS A 820 5.73 5.86 -30.78
C HIS A 820 6.02 6.38 -29.37
N ASN A 821 7.30 6.51 -29.01
CA ASN A 821 7.80 6.97 -27.72
C ASN A 821 8.44 8.37 -27.79
N PHE A 822 8.26 9.09 -28.90
CA PHE A 822 8.79 10.46 -29.08
C PHE A 822 10.32 10.61 -28.94
N ALA A 823 11.07 9.51 -29.05
CA ALA A 823 12.52 9.46 -28.87
C ALA A 823 13.33 10.34 -29.83
N THR A 824 12.72 10.81 -30.93
CA THR A 824 13.35 11.77 -31.85
C THR A 824 13.48 13.17 -31.24
N GLY A 825 12.81 13.45 -30.11
CA GLY A 825 12.76 14.77 -29.48
C GLY A 825 11.84 15.76 -30.22
N ASP A 826 11.00 15.26 -31.12
CA ASP A 826 10.07 16.05 -31.94
C ASP A 826 8.83 15.20 -32.33
N LEU A 827 7.88 15.79 -33.06
CA LEU A 827 6.66 15.11 -33.51
C LEU A 827 6.82 14.36 -34.83
N THR A 828 8.04 13.98 -35.24
CA THR A 828 8.28 13.23 -36.48
C THR A 828 7.39 11.98 -36.53
N GLY A 829 6.72 11.73 -37.67
CA GLY A 829 5.77 10.61 -37.81
C GLY A 829 4.35 10.89 -37.30
N TRP A 830 4.14 12.02 -36.62
CA TRP A 830 2.86 12.54 -36.19
C TRP A 830 2.50 13.83 -36.95
N THR A 831 1.20 14.09 -37.12
CA THR A 831 0.67 15.25 -37.84
C THR A 831 -0.21 16.07 -36.90
N VAL A 832 0.14 17.34 -36.71
CA VAL A 832 -0.75 18.31 -36.06
C VAL A 832 -1.90 18.60 -37.03
N VAL A 833 -3.09 18.07 -36.73
CA VAL A 833 -4.29 18.17 -37.56
C VAL A 833 -4.94 19.54 -37.42
N SER A 834 -4.93 20.10 -36.21
CA SER A 834 -5.52 21.41 -35.91
C SER A 834 -5.00 21.98 -34.61
N GLY A 835 -5.19 23.29 -34.42
CA GLY A 835 -4.95 23.98 -33.15
C GLY A 835 -3.47 24.34 -32.91
N THR A 836 -3.17 24.75 -31.68
CA THR A 836 -1.85 25.27 -31.27
C THR A 836 -1.24 24.53 -30.08
N THR A 837 -1.95 23.58 -29.46
CA THR A 837 -1.41 22.81 -28.31
C THR A 837 -0.15 22.04 -28.64
N PHE A 838 -0.13 21.33 -29.78
CA PHE A 838 0.93 20.39 -30.11
C PHE A 838 1.93 20.97 -31.12
N SER A 839 3.21 20.88 -30.77
CA SER A 839 4.38 21.23 -31.57
C SER A 839 5.60 20.44 -31.07
N ASP A 840 6.73 20.51 -31.78
CA ASP A 840 7.97 19.87 -31.31
C ASP A 840 8.41 20.37 -29.92
N ALA A 841 8.04 21.60 -29.54
CA ALA A 841 8.33 22.16 -28.22
C ALA A 841 7.59 21.45 -27.07
N ASN A 842 6.56 20.64 -27.38
CA ASN A 842 5.84 19.84 -26.39
C ASN A 842 6.55 18.51 -26.08
N VAL A 843 7.51 18.10 -26.91
CA VAL A 843 8.31 16.91 -26.62
C VAL A 843 9.43 17.32 -25.66
N THR A 844 9.38 16.78 -24.44
CA THR A 844 10.31 17.16 -23.36
C THR A 844 10.92 15.94 -22.70
N THR A 845 12.05 16.14 -22.00
CA THR A 845 12.76 15.13 -21.20
C THR A 845 12.71 15.45 -19.71
N ARG A 846 11.80 16.35 -19.30
CA ARG A 846 11.65 16.70 -17.89
C ARG A 846 11.16 15.48 -17.13
N ALA A 847 11.91 15.04 -16.13
CA ALA A 847 11.50 13.94 -15.27
C ALA A 847 10.38 14.33 -14.30
N ASP A 848 10.15 15.62 -14.07
CA ASP A 848 9.14 16.16 -13.15
C ASP A 848 8.48 17.44 -13.70
N TRP A 849 7.28 17.72 -13.22
CA TRP A 849 6.52 18.92 -13.62
C TRP A 849 6.82 20.14 -12.75
N GLY A 850 7.85 20.11 -11.89
CA GLY A 850 8.36 21.26 -11.14
C GLY A 850 7.70 21.56 -9.80
N TRP A 851 6.42 21.19 -9.59
CA TRP A 851 5.68 21.54 -8.36
C TRP A 851 4.94 20.40 -7.67
N GLY A 852 5.09 19.14 -8.10
CA GLY A 852 4.33 18.06 -7.48
C GLY A 852 4.83 16.63 -7.68
N GLY A 853 5.96 16.41 -8.35
CA GLY A 853 6.57 15.09 -8.45
C GLY A 853 6.96 14.67 -9.87
N PRO A 854 7.45 13.44 -10.04
CA PRO A 854 7.94 12.94 -11.31
C PRO A 854 6.80 12.44 -12.22
N PHE A 855 6.95 12.60 -13.54
CA PHE A 855 5.97 12.16 -14.55
C PHE A 855 5.80 10.64 -14.62
N TYR A 856 6.86 9.87 -14.35
CA TYR A 856 6.92 8.43 -14.62
C TYR A 856 6.71 8.10 -16.11
N GLN A 857 7.29 8.92 -16.98
CA GLN A 857 7.39 8.68 -18.42
C GLN A 857 8.21 7.41 -18.70
N ALA A 858 8.08 6.87 -19.91
CA ALA A 858 8.81 5.67 -20.29
C ALA A 858 10.31 5.97 -20.46
N GLU A 859 11.14 5.11 -19.87
CA GLU A 859 12.59 5.09 -20.11
C GLU A 859 12.92 3.75 -20.74
N THR A 860 13.31 3.76 -22.02
CA THR A 860 13.59 2.55 -22.79
C THR A 860 15.06 2.50 -23.19
N ALA A 861 15.53 1.35 -23.68
CA ALA A 861 16.88 1.26 -24.23
C ALA A 861 17.08 2.16 -25.46
N GLU A 862 16.01 2.42 -26.21
CA GLU A 862 16.00 3.28 -27.40
C GLU A 862 15.86 4.76 -27.03
N ASP A 863 15.26 5.04 -25.86
CA ASP A 863 15.12 6.38 -25.31
C ASP A 863 15.41 6.41 -23.80
N ALA A 864 16.69 6.48 -23.47
CA ALA A 864 17.14 6.60 -22.09
C ALA A 864 16.95 8.02 -21.52
N ALA A 865 16.61 9.00 -22.36
CA ALA A 865 16.36 10.38 -21.92
C ALA A 865 14.90 10.59 -21.47
N GLY A 866 14.00 9.65 -21.84
CA GLY A 866 12.59 9.67 -21.47
C GLY A 866 11.87 10.86 -22.09
N HIS A 867 11.87 10.95 -23.42
CA HIS A 867 11.08 11.94 -24.14
C HIS A 867 9.59 11.62 -24.01
N HIS A 868 8.78 12.64 -23.88
CA HIS A 868 7.32 12.49 -23.83
C HIS A 868 6.61 13.77 -24.27
N VAL A 869 5.33 13.67 -24.66
CA VAL A 869 4.52 14.83 -24.99
C VAL A 869 3.89 15.40 -23.72
N TRP A 870 4.39 16.56 -23.29
CA TRP A 870 3.74 17.36 -22.25
C TRP A 870 2.78 18.35 -22.91
N GLY A 871 1.47 18.15 -22.68
CA GLY A 871 0.40 18.95 -23.27
C GLY A 871 0.40 20.40 -22.81
N VAL A 872 1.06 20.71 -21.69
CA VAL A 872 1.23 22.08 -21.21
C VAL A 872 2.38 22.76 -21.95
N ASN A 873 2.05 23.76 -22.76
CA ASN A 873 3.05 24.66 -23.34
C ASN A 873 2.75 26.11 -22.91
N PRO A 874 3.46 26.64 -21.90
CA PRO A 874 3.27 28.01 -21.42
C PRO A 874 3.42 29.07 -22.52
N ASP A 875 4.28 28.81 -23.51
CA ASP A 875 4.55 29.73 -24.62
C ASP A 875 3.48 29.66 -25.74
N ALA A 876 2.59 28.65 -25.69
CA ALA A 876 1.51 28.43 -26.66
C ALA A 876 0.10 28.56 -26.05
N GLY A 877 -0.04 29.14 -24.85
CA GLY A 877 -1.32 29.38 -24.17
C GLY A 877 -1.57 28.50 -22.94
N GLY A 878 -0.62 27.63 -22.56
CA GLY A 878 -0.78 26.73 -21.42
C GLY A 878 -2.01 25.84 -21.57
N ASP A 879 -2.78 25.68 -20.50
CA ASP A 879 -4.02 24.89 -20.45
C ASP A 879 -5.18 25.49 -21.26
N ASP A 880 -5.03 26.67 -21.89
CA ASP A 880 -6.04 27.24 -22.78
C ASP A 880 -5.80 26.89 -24.26
N ALA A 881 -4.66 26.26 -24.58
CA ALA A 881 -4.37 25.81 -25.92
C ALA A 881 -5.24 24.59 -26.27
N THR A 882 -5.77 24.55 -27.50
CA THR A 882 -6.48 23.36 -28.01
C THR A 882 -5.84 22.85 -29.30
N GLY A 883 -5.94 21.56 -29.58
CA GLY A 883 -5.35 20.94 -30.76
C GLY A 883 -5.65 19.45 -30.93
N VAL A 884 -5.28 18.93 -32.10
CA VAL A 884 -5.38 17.51 -32.42
C VAL A 884 -4.08 17.05 -33.06
N LEU A 885 -3.49 15.97 -32.54
CA LEU A 885 -2.31 15.30 -33.06
C LEU A 885 -2.70 13.91 -33.56
N ARG A 886 -2.16 13.47 -34.70
CA ARG A 886 -2.51 12.18 -35.30
C ARG A 886 -1.28 11.42 -35.77
N SER A 887 -1.20 10.13 -35.48
CA SER A 887 -0.14 9.25 -35.99
C SER A 887 -0.32 8.95 -37.48
N ALA A 888 0.70 8.35 -38.10
CA ALA A 888 0.52 7.66 -39.38
C ALA A 888 -0.51 6.52 -39.26
N ALA A 889 -1.22 6.24 -40.36
CA ALA A 889 -2.14 5.11 -40.42
C ALA A 889 -1.39 3.81 -40.73
N VAL A 890 -1.65 2.78 -39.93
CA VAL A 890 -0.98 1.46 -39.97
C VAL A 890 -2.00 0.33 -40.01
N VAL A 891 -1.58 -0.89 -40.37
CA VAL A 891 -2.43 -2.08 -40.29
C VAL A 891 -2.17 -2.77 -38.95
N LEU A 892 -3.22 -2.96 -38.14
CA LEU A 892 -3.09 -3.63 -36.85
C LEU A 892 -2.68 -5.10 -37.05
N GLY A 893 -1.61 -5.52 -36.38
CA GLY A 893 -1.05 -6.86 -36.42
C GLY A 893 -0.94 -7.48 -35.02
N GLY A 894 -0.08 -8.49 -34.89
CA GLY A 894 0.23 -9.13 -33.61
C GLY A 894 -1.00 -9.76 -32.95
N ASP A 895 -1.13 -9.52 -31.65
CA ASP A 895 -2.28 -9.89 -30.81
C ASP A 895 -3.40 -8.83 -30.80
N GLY A 896 -3.20 -7.70 -31.50
CA GLY A 896 -4.13 -6.58 -31.52
C GLY A 896 -4.21 -5.81 -30.21
N VAL A 897 -3.29 -6.03 -29.26
CA VAL A 897 -3.24 -5.25 -28.02
C VAL A 897 -2.45 -3.98 -28.26
N ILE A 898 -3.05 -2.84 -27.93
CA ILE A 898 -2.40 -1.52 -27.99
C ILE A 898 -2.29 -0.99 -26.57
N ASP A 899 -1.14 -0.43 -26.22
CA ASP A 899 -0.98 0.28 -24.95
C ASP A 899 -0.30 1.64 -25.15
N LEU A 900 -0.54 2.53 -24.20
CA LEU A 900 0.05 3.87 -24.18
C LEU A 900 0.03 4.46 -22.77
N LEU A 901 0.93 5.40 -22.51
CA LEU A 901 0.89 6.24 -21.33
C LEU A 901 0.04 7.48 -21.60
N VAL A 902 -0.88 7.79 -20.66
CA VAL A 902 -1.74 8.99 -20.73
C VAL A 902 -1.76 9.67 -19.35
N SER A 903 -1.73 11.01 -19.34
CA SER A 903 -2.03 11.82 -18.14
C SER A 903 -2.62 13.18 -18.53
N GLY A 904 -2.74 14.12 -17.59
CA GLY A 904 -3.42 15.40 -17.77
C GLY A 904 -4.87 15.37 -17.27
N GLY A 905 -5.72 16.23 -17.85
CA GLY A 905 -7.11 16.40 -17.44
C GLY A 905 -7.99 15.16 -17.66
N ASN A 906 -9.08 15.09 -16.88
CA ASN A 906 -10.04 13.99 -16.90
C ASN A 906 -11.33 14.42 -17.62
N ASP A 907 -11.27 14.51 -18.94
CA ASP A 907 -12.41 14.85 -19.78
C ASP A 907 -12.44 13.91 -20.99
N PRO A 908 -13.13 12.76 -20.91
CA PRO A 908 -13.10 11.78 -21.99
C PRO A 908 -13.73 12.27 -23.30
N ASP A 909 -14.44 13.39 -23.31
CA ASP A 909 -15.11 13.94 -24.49
C ASP A 909 -14.30 15.05 -25.17
N ARG A 910 -13.40 15.72 -24.43
CA ARG A 910 -12.58 16.82 -24.95
C ARG A 910 -11.07 16.58 -24.84
N LEU A 911 -10.61 15.72 -23.93
CA LEU A 911 -9.21 15.40 -23.66
C LEU A 911 -9.02 13.88 -23.77
N TYR A 912 -8.55 13.36 -24.90
CA TYR A 912 -8.40 11.91 -25.03
C TYR A 912 -7.34 11.49 -26.05
N ALA A 913 -6.76 10.32 -25.81
CA ALA A 913 -6.05 9.52 -26.79
C ALA A 913 -6.99 8.42 -27.30
N ALA A 914 -7.14 8.28 -28.61
CA ALA A 914 -8.06 7.33 -29.23
C ALA A 914 -7.39 6.51 -30.34
N VAL A 915 -7.76 5.23 -30.42
CA VAL A 915 -7.48 4.39 -31.58
C VAL A 915 -8.67 4.49 -32.53
N VAL A 916 -8.43 4.95 -33.74
CA VAL A 916 -9.46 5.24 -34.74
C VAL A 916 -9.25 4.38 -35.97
N ARG A 917 -10.32 3.74 -36.45
CA ARG A 917 -10.29 3.02 -37.71
C ARG A 917 -10.23 4.00 -38.88
N ALA A 918 -9.22 3.85 -39.73
CA ALA A 918 -8.91 4.77 -40.80
C ALA A 918 -9.99 4.81 -41.91
N ASP A 919 -10.67 3.70 -42.16
CA ASP A 919 -11.58 3.57 -43.30
C ASP A 919 -12.92 4.30 -43.10
N ASP A 920 -13.39 4.46 -41.85
CA ASP A 920 -14.69 5.08 -41.54
C ASP A 920 -14.65 6.09 -40.39
N GLY A 921 -13.49 6.32 -39.77
CA GLY A 921 -13.32 7.26 -38.67
C GLY A 921 -13.94 6.80 -37.35
N LYS A 922 -14.31 5.52 -37.22
CA LYS A 922 -14.88 4.98 -35.98
C LYS A 922 -13.81 4.91 -34.90
N VAL A 923 -14.06 5.55 -33.75
CA VAL A 923 -13.28 5.35 -32.53
C VAL A 923 -13.49 3.92 -32.02
N LEU A 924 -12.42 3.13 -31.98
CA LEU A 924 -12.44 1.75 -31.52
C LEU A 924 -12.23 1.67 -30.01
N ALA A 925 -11.31 2.49 -29.49
CA ALA A 925 -11.05 2.66 -28.07
C ALA A 925 -10.56 4.08 -27.80
N LYS A 926 -10.78 4.59 -26.58
CA LYS A 926 -10.26 5.89 -26.14
C LYS A 926 -9.96 5.89 -24.65
N ALA A 927 -9.04 6.75 -24.23
CA ALA A 927 -8.73 7.02 -22.83
C ALA A 927 -8.37 8.48 -22.59
N THR A 928 -8.58 8.94 -21.37
CA THR A 928 -8.29 10.30 -20.90
C THR A 928 -7.39 10.26 -19.66
N GLY A 929 -6.89 11.41 -19.22
CA GLY A 929 -6.15 11.56 -17.97
C GLY A 929 -7.05 11.42 -16.74
N ARG A 930 -6.51 11.66 -15.54
CA ARG A 930 -7.25 11.60 -14.27
C ARG A 930 -7.26 12.92 -13.50
N GLY A 931 -6.81 14.02 -14.12
CA GLY A 931 -6.52 15.26 -13.40
C GLY A 931 -5.24 15.11 -12.58
N ALA A 932 -4.23 14.48 -13.18
CA ALA A 932 -2.91 14.23 -12.60
C ALA A 932 -1.85 14.30 -13.72
N GLU A 933 -0.66 14.82 -13.42
CA GLU A 933 0.46 14.86 -14.39
C GLU A 933 1.18 13.52 -14.52
N GLN A 934 1.15 12.70 -13.47
CA GLN A 934 1.74 11.37 -13.48
C GLN A 934 1.08 10.47 -14.54
N TYR A 935 1.91 9.87 -15.40
CA TYR A 935 1.49 8.92 -16.42
C TYR A 935 0.90 7.65 -15.82
N ARG A 936 -0.12 7.13 -16.49
CA ARG A 936 -0.66 5.79 -16.27
C ARG A 936 -0.73 5.05 -17.59
N ARG A 937 -0.46 3.74 -17.55
CA ARG A 937 -0.61 2.90 -18.74
C ARG A 937 -2.06 2.54 -18.96
N VAL A 938 -2.51 2.67 -20.20
CA VAL A 938 -3.80 2.19 -20.65
C VAL A 938 -3.57 1.11 -21.67
N VAL A 939 -4.33 0.02 -21.56
CA VAL A 939 -4.27 -1.12 -22.48
C VAL A 939 -5.63 -1.27 -23.15
N PHE A 940 -5.62 -1.44 -24.46
CA PHE A 940 -6.77 -1.73 -25.29
C PHE A 940 -6.61 -3.10 -25.94
N ASP A 941 -7.50 -4.03 -25.62
CA ASP A 941 -7.64 -5.28 -26.40
C ASP A 941 -8.47 -4.99 -27.65
N LEU A 942 -7.78 -4.89 -28.79
CA LEU A 942 -8.39 -4.75 -30.11
C LEU A 942 -8.11 -5.98 -30.99
N SER A 943 -7.98 -7.16 -30.38
CA SER A 943 -7.79 -8.44 -31.08
C SER A 943 -8.87 -8.71 -32.14
N ALA A 944 -10.10 -8.25 -31.90
CA ALA A 944 -11.21 -8.32 -32.86
C ALA A 944 -11.03 -7.43 -34.11
N HIS A 945 -10.03 -6.54 -34.11
CA HIS A 945 -9.73 -5.56 -35.16
C HIS A 945 -8.40 -5.82 -35.87
N ILE A 946 -7.74 -6.96 -35.62
CA ILE A 946 -6.51 -7.33 -36.34
C ILE A 946 -6.78 -7.32 -37.84
N GLY A 947 -5.91 -6.63 -38.59
CA GLY A 947 -6.04 -6.41 -40.04
C GLY A 947 -6.77 -5.12 -40.43
N ASP A 948 -7.47 -4.46 -39.51
CA ASP A 948 -8.04 -3.13 -39.77
C ASP A 948 -6.90 -2.10 -39.94
N ARG A 949 -7.11 -1.12 -40.82
CA ARG A 949 -6.27 0.07 -40.89
C ARG A 949 -6.68 1.04 -39.78
N ILE A 950 -5.74 1.44 -38.93
CA ILE A 950 -5.97 2.30 -37.77
C ILE A 950 -4.96 3.46 -37.72
N TYR A 951 -5.28 4.49 -36.94
CA TYR A 951 -4.33 5.51 -36.47
C TYR A 951 -4.64 5.87 -35.01
N VAL A 952 -3.66 6.44 -34.32
CA VAL A 952 -3.84 7.01 -32.97
C VAL A 952 -4.06 8.51 -33.10
N GLU A 953 -5.07 9.03 -32.41
CA GLU A 953 -5.42 10.46 -32.38
C GLU A 953 -5.41 10.96 -30.94
N ILE A 954 -4.65 12.03 -30.69
CA ILE A 954 -4.58 12.73 -29.41
C ILE A 954 -5.36 14.03 -29.56
N VAL A 955 -6.36 14.23 -28.73
CA VAL A 955 -7.32 15.32 -28.81
C VAL A 955 -7.25 16.14 -27.53
N ASP A 956 -7.05 17.44 -27.72
CA ASP A 956 -7.17 18.46 -26.71
C ASP A 956 -8.15 19.55 -27.17
N ARG A 957 -9.29 19.64 -26.51
CA ARG A 957 -10.35 20.62 -26.77
C ARG A 957 -10.87 21.29 -25.50
N ALA A 958 -10.19 21.08 -24.37
CA ALA A 958 -10.56 21.71 -23.12
C ALA A 958 -9.76 23.00 -22.92
N THR A 959 -10.24 23.87 -22.04
CA THR A 959 -9.59 25.14 -21.68
C THR A 959 -9.75 25.36 -20.18
N GLY A 960 -8.88 26.17 -19.57
CA GLY A 960 -8.83 26.39 -18.13
C GLY A 960 -8.05 25.29 -17.41
N GLY A 961 -8.01 25.31 -16.08
CA GLY A 961 -7.18 24.36 -15.31
C GLY A 961 -7.42 22.89 -15.68
N TRP A 962 -6.34 22.16 -15.95
CA TRP A 962 -6.35 20.79 -16.50
C TRP A 962 -6.84 20.68 -17.95
N GLY A 963 -6.88 21.77 -18.70
CA GLY A 963 -7.17 21.81 -20.13
C GLY A 963 -5.99 21.31 -20.98
N HIS A 964 -5.49 20.12 -20.68
CA HIS A 964 -4.39 19.49 -21.41
C HIS A 964 -4.40 17.97 -21.30
N ILE A 965 -3.78 17.32 -22.27
CA ILE A 965 -3.51 15.87 -22.24
C ILE A 965 -2.04 15.59 -22.54
N ASN A 966 -1.46 14.68 -21.78
CA ASN A 966 -0.09 14.20 -21.97
C ASN A 966 -0.12 12.77 -22.51
N VAL A 967 0.82 12.44 -23.38
CA VAL A 967 0.92 11.11 -23.98
C VAL A 967 2.37 10.68 -24.12
N ASP A 968 2.62 9.39 -23.90
CA ASP A 968 3.91 8.76 -24.12
C ASP A 968 3.74 7.28 -24.52
N ASP A 969 4.82 6.67 -25.04
CA ASP A 969 4.99 5.23 -25.23
C ASP A 969 3.81 4.52 -25.92
N VAL A 970 3.41 5.01 -27.10
CA VAL A 970 2.22 4.57 -27.85
C VAL A 970 2.46 3.27 -28.63
N ASN A 971 2.45 2.15 -27.94
CA ASN A 971 2.75 0.84 -28.47
C ASN A 971 1.60 0.26 -29.31
N VAL A 972 1.82 0.20 -30.62
CA VAL A 972 0.90 -0.43 -31.59
C VAL A 972 1.63 -1.57 -32.32
N PRO A 973 1.12 -2.81 -32.30
CA PRO A 973 1.69 -3.90 -33.08
C PRO A 973 1.35 -3.70 -34.56
N VAL A 974 2.33 -3.24 -35.35
CA VAL A 974 2.15 -2.96 -36.78
C VAL A 974 2.42 -4.21 -37.61
N ARG A 975 1.46 -4.61 -38.44
CA ARG A 975 1.65 -5.73 -39.37
C ARG A 975 2.70 -5.37 -40.42
N ARG A 976 3.72 -6.21 -40.60
CA ARG A 976 4.70 -6.07 -41.69
C ARG A 976 4.03 -6.14 -43.06
N PRO A 977 4.50 -5.34 -44.05
CA PRO A 977 3.97 -5.32 -45.41
C PRO A 977 3.90 -6.69 -46.11
#